data_AF-A0A522T3M3-F1
#
_entry.id   AF-A0A522T3M3-F1
#
_cell.length_a   1.000
_cell.length_b   1.000
_cell.length_c   1.000
_cell.angle_alpha   90.00
_cell.angle_beta   90.00
_cell.angle_gamma   90.00
#
_symmetry.space_group_name_H-M   'P 1'
#
loop_
_entity.id
_entity.type
_entity.pdbx_description
1 polymer ?
#
loop_
_entity_poly.entity_id
_entity_poly.type
_entity_poly.pdbx_seq_one_letter_code
_entity_poly.pdbx_strand_id
1 'polypeptide(L)'
;MMMCLTSANLRGTAGAGALLLVLSFTACGGSSSSTINKPQPPPAVAVALTPGAAQTIDQGQSVALIDTVSNDSSNKGVTWAVSGGGTLANETGTTATYQAPATVSSAVTAKVTATSAASTSASASVSITVNPPPVVTTSSLPDGTVGTTYSATLAASGGTGTLAWAVSSGSLPAGLSLTSGGVVSGTPTEAGKSNFSVTATDAAKVSSAAAAFSLTISGATTALTIATTALAGAIAGSAYSATLAATGGTAPYSWSLAAGSTLPSGLTLSPGGVISGTPPTVGTSSFTVQVTDSAATPAKATKALSLTVNAAAGANLDGELKGQYALLASDPEATEQSAIAGSITLDGSGTVTGGEYDVNGMVTDHAATAITGGTYTVGSNGLGTLAFHDASGASYSFAIAAGSLSNGVALAGALVETDGHALMTGRLGRQNSAAFSLTAFNGSYAYELSGADATFVEAGRLTLAANGVISNGLFDENDGGTATTSQAFTGTATAIDANGRGTVTTTAGSTSTTLGFYVLSAKTAVLFVSNTTALPALTGEVKAQTGGPYSTASLSGNAVIANMSATATGSGHIALGLVTFDGVSAVTGGTLDTNDGGTVALNQPFGTGLSYAITSAANGRFTITGAGIQTMAGYLTGPDSGFGVNLSGTANLMVLYAQSTGPFTQASLAGTFVESTEAPLAGPVTPTSGVQPYTLEIGVITVDSAGNVTGTVEDFSRGTIPSPVAASGTLTVASNGRVTSSSGTFVTYIISPTHARSVLVMPNDPNPVIYDIVQ
;
A
#
# COMPACT_ATOMS: atom_id res chain seq x y z
N MET A 1 65.04 70.45 -20.95
CA MET A 1 64.72 71.78 -21.53
C MET A 1 64.38 71.54 -22.99
N MET A 2 63.17 71.73 -23.48
CA MET A 2 62.01 72.38 -22.88
C MET A 2 60.74 71.77 -23.50
N MET A 3 59.72 71.59 -22.65
CA MET A 3 58.29 71.60 -22.98
C MET A 3 57.98 72.58 -24.15
N CYS A 4 56.91 72.46 -24.92
CA CYS A 4 55.56 72.30 -24.43
C CYS A 4 54.58 72.02 -25.57
N LEU A 5 53.55 71.25 -25.25
CA LEU A 5 52.22 71.33 -25.84
C LEU A 5 51.65 72.73 -25.57
N THR A 6 51.04 73.41 -26.53
CA THR A 6 49.95 74.36 -26.18
C THR A 6 48.97 74.47 -27.37
N SER A 7 47.92 73.65 -27.29
CA SER A 7 46.53 73.97 -27.66
C SER A 7 46.22 74.82 -28.90
N ALA A 8 45.32 74.30 -29.74
CA ALA A 8 44.53 75.10 -30.68
C ALA A 8 43.40 75.85 -29.94
N ASN A 9 43.22 77.14 -30.22
CA ASN A 9 42.00 77.89 -29.90
C ASN A 9 41.77 79.03 -30.90
N LEU A 10 40.51 79.20 -31.31
CA LEU A 10 40.00 80.30 -32.13
C LEU A 10 38.98 81.14 -31.32
N ARG A 11 38.89 82.44 -31.64
CA ARG A 11 37.96 83.52 -31.17
C ARG A 11 38.48 84.33 -29.97
N GLY A 12 38.35 85.66 -29.88
CA GLY A 12 37.82 86.70 -30.79
C GLY A 12 37.73 88.07 -30.09
N THR A 13 38.20 89.12 -30.78
CA THR A 13 37.86 90.57 -30.72
C THR A 13 37.85 91.36 -29.40
N ALA A 14 38.70 92.40 -29.36
CA ALA A 14 38.24 93.80 -29.39
C ALA A 14 39.23 94.64 -30.23
N GLY A 15 38.80 95.09 -31.42
CA GLY A 15 39.59 95.96 -32.30
C GLY A 15 39.65 95.48 -33.76
N ALA A 16 38.56 95.70 -34.49
CA ALA A 16 38.41 95.70 -35.95
C ALA A 16 39.15 94.63 -36.80
N GLY A 17 38.38 93.62 -37.23
CA GLY A 17 38.46 93.11 -38.60
C GLY A 17 39.40 91.92 -38.88
N ALA A 18 38.79 90.88 -39.45
CA ALA A 18 39.36 89.80 -40.28
C ALA A 18 40.02 88.59 -39.60
N LEU A 19 39.54 87.43 -40.04
CA LEU A 19 39.97 86.06 -39.79
C LEU A 19 40.71 85.55 -41.04
N LEU A 20 41.94 85.03 -40.91
CA LEU A 20 42.62 84.21 -41.93
C LEU A 20 43.77 83.45 -41.25
N LEU A 21 43.62 82.15 -40.97
CA LEU A 21 44.03 80.96 -41.73
C LEU A 21 45.55 80.69 -41.75
N VAL A 22 45.90 79.54 -41.14
CA VAL A 22 47.03 78.61 -41.38
C VAL A 22 48.45 79.20 -41.25
N LEU A 23 49.37 78.44 -40.65
CA LEU A 23 50.70 78.16 -41.25
C LEU A 23 51.51 77.19 -40.38
N SER A 24 51.70 76.01 -40.96
CA SER A 24 52.85 75.14 -40.74
C SER A 24 54.10 75.81 -41.33
N PHE A 25 55.24 75.67 -40.65
CA PHE A 25 56.59 75.85 -41.22
C PHE A 25 57.57 74.95 -40.46
N THR A 26 58.74 74.55 -40.95
CA THR A 26 59.37 74.31 -42.27
C THR A 26 60.81 73.95 -41.91
N ALA A 27 61.37 72.87 -42.46
CA ALA A 27 62.81 72.71 -42.57
C ALA A 27 63.23 73.12 -44.00
N CYS A 28 64.10 74.12 -44.07
CA CYS A 28 64.58 74.72 -45.30
C CYS A 28 65.70 73.85 -45.89
N GLY A 29 65.52 73.44 -47.15
CA GLY A 29 66.52 72.79 -47.98
C GLY A 29 66.15 73.03 -49.43
N GLY A 30 66.46 74.22 -49.94
CA GLY A 30 66.14 74.60 -51.31
C GLY A 30 67.00 73.87 -52.33
N SER A 31 66.35 73.30 -53.35
CA SER A 31 66.87 73.27 -54.72
C SER A 31 65.70 72.98 -55.67
N SER A 32 65.34 73.99 -56.45
CA SER A 32 64.45 73.90 -57.60
C SER A 32 64.99 72.88 -58.62
N SER A 33 64.17 71.89 -58.99
CA SER A 33 64.42 71.04 -60.15
C SER A 33 63.11 70.72 -60.86
N SER A 34 63.05 71.13 -62.12
CA SER A 34 61.97 70.91 -63.07
C SER A 34 61.73 69.41 -63.29
N THR A 35 60.47 68.97 -63.26
CA THR A 35 60.09 67.61 -63.62
C THR A 35 60.23 67.39 -65.13
N ILE A 36 61.33 66.74 -65.54
CA ILE A 36 61.40 66.03 -66.81
C ILE A 36 60.56 64.76 -66.66
N ASN A 37 59.56 64.59 -67.53
CA ASN A 37 58.79 63.36 -67.62
C ASN A 37 59.71 62.22 -68.10
N LYS A 38 60.15 61.34 -67.19
CA LYS A 38 60.91 60.14 -67.55
C LYS A 38 59.98 59.19 -68.33
N PRO A 39 60.38 58.63 -69.48
CA PRO A 39 59.56 57.62 -70.16
C PRO A 39 59.26 56.48 -69.20
N GLN A 40 57.97 56.17 -69.00
CA GLN A 40 57.57 55.00 -68.22
C GLN A 40 58.16 53.75 -68.87
N PRO A 41 58.82 52.84 -68.11
CA PRO A 41 59.28 51.57 -68.66
C PRO A 41 58.11 50.83 -69.34
N PRO A 42 58.34 50.11 -70.46
CA PRO A 42 57.31 49.27 -71.06
C PRO A 42 56.68 48.36 -69.98
N PRO A 43 55.35 48.20 -69.93
CA PRO A 43 54.71 47.29 -68.99
C PRO A 43 55.32 45.89 -69.09
N ALA A 44 55.70 45.30 -67.95
CA ALA A 44 56.26 43.95 -67.94
C ALA A 44 55.20 42.92 -68.37
N VAL A 45 55.64 41.86 -69.06
CA VAL A 45 54.79 40.70 -69.37
C VAL A 45 54.28 40.10 -68.06
N ALA A 46 52.97 39.90 -67.95
CA ALA A 46 52.35 39.29 -66.77
C ALA A 46 51.38 38.19 -67.18
N VAL A 47 51.39 37.10 -66.42
CA VAL A 47 50.62 35.87 -66.65
C VAL A 47 49.58 35.77 -65.53
N ALA A 48 48.34 35.41 -65.86
CA ALA A 48 47.28 35.22 -64.88
C ALA A 48 46.39 34.03 -65.27
N LEU A 49 46.19 33.13 -64.30
CA LEU A 49 45.39 31.92 -64.47
C LEU A 49 43.94 32.12 -64.03
N THR A 50 43.03 31.48 -64.77
CA THR A 50 41.63 31.29 -64.41
C THR A 50 41.31 29.79 -64.44
N PRO A 51 40.87 29.20 -63.31
CA PRO A 51 40.81 29.78 -61.97
C PRO A 51 42.20 30.09 -61.38
N GLY A 52 42.33 31.24 -60.70
CA GLY A 52 43.56 31.65 -60.02
C GLY A 52 43.61 31.24 -58.53
N ALA A 53 42.48 30.85 -57.95
CA ALA A 53 42.40 30.33 -56.58
C ALA A 53 42.66 28.82 -56.53
N ALA A 54 43.16 28.33 -55.41
CA ALA A 54 43.35 26.90 -55.20
C ALA A 54 42.04 26.12 -55.40
N GLN A 55 42.14 24.95 -56.05
CA GLN A 55 41.01 24.09 -56.35
C GLN A 55 41.08 22.82 -55.50
N THR A 56 39.92 22.27 -55.13
CA THR A 56 39.83 20.96 -54.49
C THR A 56 38.83 20.13 -55.27
N ILE A 57 39.25 18.95 -55.72
CA ILE A 57 38.45 18.04 -56.55
C ILE A 57 38.61 16.61 -56.05
N ASP A 58 37.74 15.71 -56.50
CA ASP A 58 37.91 14.28 -56.24
C ASP A 58 38.80 13.62 -57.30
N GLN A 59 39.32 12.44 -56.97
CA GLN A 59 40.06 11.61 -57.92
C GLN A 59 39.28 11.40 -59.24
N GLY A 60 40.01 11.34 -60.35
CA GLY A 60 39.45 11.19 -61.69
C GLY A 60 38.71 12.41 -62.25
N GLN A 61 38.52 13.49 -61.48
CA GLN A 61 37.98 14.75 -62.01
C GLN A 61 39.04 15.55 -62.79
N SER A 62 38.58 16.57 -63.51
CA SER A 62 39.44 17.48 -64.29
C SER A 62 39.11 18.94 -64.03
N VAL A 63 40.12 19.79 -64.14
CA VAL A 63 39.99 21.26 -64.01
C VAL A 63 40.47 21.91 -65.30
N ALA A 64 39.59 22.66 -65.94
CA ALA A 64 39.95 23.49 -67.08
C ALA A 64 40.70 24.74 -66.59
N LEU A 65 41.83 25.04 -67.24
CA LEU A 65 42.71 26.15 -66.93
C LEU A 65 42.85 27.04 -68.15
N ILE A 66 42.63 28.34 -67.97
CA ILE A 66 42.78 29.36 -69.00
C ILE A 66 43.82 30.36 -68.51
N ASP A 67 44.77 30.68 -69.36
CA ASP A 67 45.76 31.72 -69.11
C ASP A 67 45.42 33.03 -69.83
N THR A 68 45.82 34.14 -69.23
CA THR A 68 45.85 35.46 -69.86
C THR A 68 47.24 36.06 -69.75
N VAL A 69 47.90 36.28 -70.89
CA VAL A 69 49.17 36.99 -70.96
C VAL A 69 48.91 38.45 -71.33
N SER A 70 49.26 39.37 -70.45
CA SER A 70 49.21 40.80 -70.70
C SER A 70 50.60 41.34 -71.05
N ASN A 71 50.63 42.39 -71.88
CA ASN A 71 51.85 43.07 -72.33
C ASN A 71 52.84 42.18 -73.13
N ASP A 72 52.35 41.09 -73.75
CA ASP A 72 53.12 40.26 -74.67
C ASP A 72 52.88 40.70 -76.13
N SER A 73 53.74 41.59 -76.63
CA SER A 73 53.68 42.06 -78.01
C SER A 73 54.00 40.98 -79.06
N SER A 74 54.54 39.83 -78.64
CA SER A 74 54.86 38.70 -79.52
C SER A 74 53.76 37.64 -79.58
N ASN A 75 52.73 37.77 -78.73
CA ASN A 75 51.57 36.89 -78.61
C ASN A 75 51.93 35.38 -78.66
N LYS A 76 52.98 35.00 -77.93
CA LYS A 76 53.54 33.63 -77.94
C LYS A 76 52.84 32.68 -76.95
N GLY A 77 51.99 33.21 -76.08
CA GLY A 77 51.24 32.43 -75.09
C GLY A 77 52.12 31.90 -73.95
N VAL A 78 51.70 30.79 -73.34
CA VAL A 78 52.40 30.14 -72.22
C VAL A 78 52.82 28.70 -72.53
N THR A 79 53.85 28.25 -71.83
CA THR A 79 54.17 26.83 -71.64
C THR A 79 53.64 26.36 -70.29
N TRP A 80 52.98 25.20 -70.28
CA TRP A 80 52.40 24.62 -69.07
C TRP A 80 53.34 23.60 -68.43
N ALA A 81 53.32 23.54 -67.11
CA ALA A 81 53.99 22.52 -66.33
C ALA A 81 53.12 22.11 -65.14
N VAL A 82 53.12 20.82 -64.82
CA VAL A 82 52.52 20.30 -63.59
C VAL A 82 53.59 19.62 -62.74
N SER A 83 53.55 19.87 -61.44
CA SER A 83 54.36 19.15 -60.45
C SER A 83 53.44 18.62 -59.35
N GLY A 84 53.67 17.39 -58.88
CA GLY A 84 52.78 16.69 -57.96
C GLY A 84 51.98 15.58 -58.66
N GLY A 85 50.82 15.20 -58.10
CA GLY A 85 49.96 14.16 -58.68
C GLY A 85 49.14 14.64 -59.88
N GLY A 86 48.82 13.75 -60.82
CA GLY A 86 47.98 14.03 -62.00
C GLY A 86 48.77 14.35 -63.27
N THR A 87 48.05 14.66 -64.35
CA THR A 87 48.64 14.99 -65.66
C THR A 87 47.96 16.21 -66.28
N LEU A 88 48.62 16.82 -67.27
CA LEU A 88 48.00 17.83 -68.12
C LEU A 88 47.58 17.18 -69.45
N ALA A 89 46.51 17.69 -70.04
CA ALA A 89 46.07 17.36 -71.39
C ALA A 89 45.50 18.59 -72.09
N ASN A 90 45.34 18.48 -73.41
CA ASN A 90 44.78 19.51 -74.28
C ASN A 90 45.49 20.87 -74.11
N GLU A 91 46.82 20.83 -73.99
CA GLU A 91 47.66 22.01 -73.81
C GLU A 91 47.72 22.83 -75.10
N THR A 92 47.41 24.12 -74.98
CA THR A 92 47.60 25.15 -76.00
C THR A 92 48.34 26.34 -75.39
N GLY A 93 48.70 27.33 -76.22
CA GLY A 93 49.32 28.56 -75.74
C GLY A 93 48.46 29.40 -74.78
N THR A 94 47.17 29.07 -74.59
CA THR A 94 46.24 29.80 -73.71
C THR A 94 45.40 28.91 -72.79
N THR A 95 45.38 27.59 -72.98
CA THR A 95 44.54 26.67 -72.20
C THR A 95 45.24 25.38 -71.87
N ALA A 96 44.90 24.77 -70.75
CA ALA A 96 45.25 23.38 -70.41
C ALA A 96 44.13 22.74 -69.59
N THR A 97 44.05 21.42 -69.57
CA THR A 97 43.16 20.68 -68.67
C THR A 97 44.01 19.85 -67.72
N TYR A 98 43.90 20.12 -66.42
CA TYR A 98 44.46 19.24 -65.41
C TYR A 98 43.55 18.02 -65.23
N GLN A 99 44.12 16.82 -65.28
CA GLN A 99 43.44 15.56 -65.01
C GLN A 99 43.98 14.97 -63.69
N ALA A 100 43.09 14.80 -62.71
CA ALA A 100 43.42 14.14 -61.46
C ALA A 100 43.78 12.66 -61.69
N PRO A 101 44.67 12.06 -60.87
CA PRO A 101 44.87 10.62 -60.88
C PRO A 101 43.55 9.86 -60.74
N ALA A 102 43.41 8.73 -61.44
CA ALA A 102 42.21 7.90 -61.37
C ALA A 102 41.96 7.33 -59.96
N THR A 103 43.02 7.12 -59.17
CA THR A 103 42.95 6.66 -57.79
C THR A 103 43.99 7.37 -56.92
N VAL A 104 43.58 7.80 -55.73
CA VAL A 104 44.48 8.29 -54.67
C VAL A 104 44.11 7.63 -53.35
N SER A 105 45.09 7.28 -52.52
CA SER A 105 44.86 6.65 -51.20
C SER A 105 44.84 7.66 -50.04
N SER A 106 45.25 8.90 -50.31
CA SER A 106 45.25 10.05 -49.39
C SER A 106 45.26 11.32 -50.23
N ALA A 107 44.88 12.46 -49.64
CA ALA A 107 44.85 13.72 -50.36
C ALA A 107 46.23 14.06 -50.95
N VAL A 108 46.28 14.33 -52.25
CA VAL A 108 47.51 14.74 -52.96
C VAL A 108 47.34 16.15 -53.49
N THR A 109 48.43 16.93 -53.53
CA THR A 109 48.40 18.29 -54.08
C THR A 109 49.25 18.38 -55.34
N ALA A 110 48.66 18.92 -56.40
CA ALA A 110 49.32 19.27 -57.65
C ALA A 110 49.48 20.78 -57.77
N LYS A 111 50.58 21.23 -58.35
CA LYS A 111 50.80 22.63 -58.71
C LYS A 111 50.91 22.72 -60.22
N VAL A 112 49.97 23.42 -60.85
CA VAL A 112 50.01 23.72 -62.29
C VAL A 112 50.55 25.13 -62.46
N THR A 113 51.55 25.29 -63.34
CA THR A 113 52.23 26.57 -63.60
C THR A 113 52.15 26.89 -65.09
N ALA A 114 51.65 28.08 -65.42
CA ALA A 114 51.75 28.68 -66.75
C ALA A 114 52.93 29.66 -66.74
N THR A 115 53.88 29.50 -67.66
CA THR A 115 55.04 30.38 -67.80
C THR A 115 55.00 31.03 -69.18
N SER A 116 55.17 32.35 -69.26
CA SER A 116 55.16 33.05 -70.56
C SER A 116 56.27 32.53 -71.46
N ALA A 117 55.92 32.18 -72.71
CA ALA A 117 56.86 31.77 -73.73
C ALA A 117 57.71 32.94 -74.26
N ALA A 118 57.29 34.19 -74.03
CA ALA A 118 58.03 35.39 -74.38
C ALA A 118 58.95 35.87 -73.25
N SER A 119 58.65 35.55 -71.99
CA SER A 119 59.45 35.91 -70.81
C SER A 119 59.36 34.84 -69.72
N THR A 120 60.41 34.04 -69.54
CA THR A 120 60.43 32.93 -68.58
C THR A 120 60.38 33.36 -67.12
N SER A 121 60.56 34.65 -66.83
CA SER A 121 60.44 35.23 -65.48
C SER A 121 58.98 35.57 -65.10
N ALA A 122 58.04 35.55 -66.04
CA ALA A 122 56.63 35.80 -65.80
C ALA A 122 55.86 34.48 -65.79
N SER A 123 55.28 34.12 -64.63
CA SER A 123 54.48 32.90 -64.47
C SER A 123 53.36 33.09 -63.44
N ALA A 124 52.32 32.27 -63.57
CA ALA A 124 51.27 32.11 -62.57
C ALA A 124 51.06 30.63 -62.29
N SER A 125 50.65 30.30 -61.07
CA SER A 125 50.41 28.92 -60.67
C SER A 125 49.16 28.76 -59.82
N VAL A 126 48.49 27.62 -59.97
CA VAL A 126 47.35 27.21 -59.17
C VAL A 126 47.64 25.87 -58.49
N SER A 127 47.24 25.74 -57.22
CA SER A 127 47.28 24.47 -56.48
C SER A 127 45.96 23.74 -56.62
N ILE A 128 46.02 22.44 -56.90
CA ILE A 128 44.86 21.56 -57.03
C ILE A 128 45.03 20.40 -56.04
N THR A 129 44.18 20.33 -55.02
CA THR A 129 44.13 19.22 -54.08
C THR A 129 43.14 18.17 -54.58
N VAL A 130 43.59 16.92 -54.68
CA VAL A 130 42.79 15.77 -55.11
C VAL A 130 42.53 14.88 -53.91
N ASN A 131 41.25 14.69 -53.55
CA ASN A 131 40.84 13.86 -52.43
C ASN A 131 40.47 12.42 -52.86
N PRO A 132 40.73 11.41 -52.01
CA PRO A 132 40.18 10.08 -52.19
C PRO A 132 38.65 10.11 -52.01
N PRO A 133 37.91 9.10 -52.50
CA PRO A 133 36.48 8.98 -52.23
C PRO A 133 36.22 8.89 -50.72
N PRO A 134 35.02 9.28 -50.25
CA PRO A 134 34.68 9.13 -48.85
C PRO A 134 34.68 7.65 -48.43
N VAL A 135 34.97 7.39 -47.17
CA VAL A 135 34.89 6.08 -46.51
C VAL A 135 34.27 6.29 -45.13
N VAL A 136 33.17 5.59 -44.82
CA VAL A 136 32.56 5.61 -43.49
C VAL A 136 33.48 4.89 -42.50
N THR A 137 33.87 5.55 -41.42
CA THR A 137 34.80 5.04 -40.41
C THR A 137 34.10 4.56 -39.13
N THR A 138 32.84 4.94 -38.91
CA THR A 138 32.04 4.38 -37.82
C THR A 138 31.77 2.90 -38.06
N SER A 139 32.21 2.04 -37.14
CA SER A 139 32.06 0.58 -37.24
C SER A 139 30.79 0.05 -36.58
N SER A 140 30.29 0.72 -35.54
CA SER A 140 29.06 0.37 -34.84
C SER A 140 28.44 1.58 -34.14
N LEU A 141 27.19 1.43 -33.73
CA LEU A 141 26.47 2.40 -32.91
C LEU A 141 26.23 1.80 -31.51
N PRO A 142 26.32 2.60 -30.43
CA PRO A 142 25.91 2.14 -29.11
C PRO A 142 24.44 1.75 -29.10
N ASP A 143 24.07 0.73 -28.34
CA ASP A 143 22.68 0.35 -28.13
C ASP A 143 21.91 1.43 -27.35
N GLY A 144 20.59 1.48 -27.54
CA GLY A 144 19.68 2.43 -26.89
C GLY A 144 18.70 1.77 -25.93
N THR A 145 17.88 2.58 -25.27
CA THR A 145 16.80 2.13 -24.37
C THR A 145 15.53 2.92 -24.68
N VAL A 146 14.37 2.25 -24.69
CA VAL A 146 13.07 2.91 -24.88
C VAL A 146 12.89 4.04 -23.87
N GLY A 147 12.48 5.22 -24.34
CA GLY A 147 12.22 6.39 -23.50
C GLY A 147 13.46 7.21 -23.09
N THR A 148 14.68 6.75 -23.41
CA THR A 148 15.92 7.47 -23.10
C THR A 148 16.44 8.20 -24.33
N THR A 149 16.81 9.49 -24.19
CA THR A 149 17.40 10.27 -25.28
C THR A 149 18.65 9.59 -25.84
N TYR A 150 18.68 9.42 -27.16
CA TYR A 150 19.77 8.81 -27.89
C TYR A 150 20.45 9.84 -28.80
N SER A 151 21.79 9.81 -28.85
CA SER A 151 22.58 10.63 -29.77
C SER A 151 23.89 9.94 -30.09
N ALA A 152 24.13 9.67 -31.37
CA ALA A 152 25.37 9.12 -31.88
C ALA A 152 25.76 9.79 -33.21
N THR A 153 27.05 10.07 -33.38
CA THR A 153 27.58 10.76 -34.57
C THR A 153 28.30 9.77 -35.47
N LEU A 154 27.93 9.76 -36.75
CA LEU A 154 28.61 9.03 -37.80
C LEU A 154 29.83 9.81 -38.30
N ALA A 155 30.91 9.10 -38.59
CA ALA A 155 32.17 9.65 -39.06
C ALA A 155 32.58 8.99 -40.38
N ALA A 156 33.25 9.77 -41.22
CA ALA A 156 33.85 9.33 -42.47
C ALA A 156 35.15 10.09 -42.73
N SER A 157 36.04 9.52 -43.54
CA SER A 157 37.26 10.14 -44.05
C SER A 157 37.21 10.27 -45.57
N GLY A 158 38.02 11.16 -46.16
CA GLY A 158 37.99 11.40 -47.61
C GLY A 158 36.80 12.25 -48.08
N GLY A 159 36.64 12.35 -49.40
CA GLY A 159 35.66 13.21 -50.07
C GLY A 159 36.03 14.70 -50.03
N THR A 160 35.39 15.48 -50.89
CA THR A 160 35.58 16.93 -50.99
C THR A 160 34.45 17.71 -50.32
N GLY A 161 34.80 18.64 -49.42
CA GLY A 161 33.84 19.50 -48.72
C GLY A 161 33.05 18.79 -47.61
N THR A 162 31.95 19.38 -47.16
CA THR A 162 31.09 18.80 -46.12
C THR A 162 30.32 17.61 -46.68
N LEU A 163 30.43 16.45 -46.01
CA LEU A 163 29.69 15.25 -46.39
C LEU A 163 28.22 15.37 -45.99
N ALA A 164 27.32 15.04 -46.93
CA ALA A 164 25.89 14.93 -46.70
C ALA A 164 25.51 13.47 -46.41
N TRP A 165 24.81 13.24 -45.30
CA TRP A 165 24.38 11.91 -44.86
C TRP A 165 22.89 11.67 -45.12
N ALA A 166 22.57 10.46 -45.58
CA ALA A 166 21.19 10.00 -45.76
C ALA A 166 21.06 8.51 -45.47
N VAL A 167 19.88 8.07 -45.05
CA VAL A 167 19.52 6.64 -44.98
C VAL A 167 19.25 6.17 -46.41
N SER A 168 19.99 5.17 -46.86
CA SER A 168 19.89 4.62 -48.23
C SER A 168 19.05 3.35 -48.31
N SER A 169 18.93 2.60 -47.22
CA SER A 169 18.02 1.43 -47.11
C SER A 169 17.70 1.08 -45.67
N GLY A 170 16.60 0.36 -45.44
CA GLY A 170 16.10 0.04 -44.11
C GLY A 170 15.49 1.26 -43.40
N SER A 171 15.31 1.14 -42.09
CA SER A 171 14.76 2.22 -41.25
C SER A 171 15.49 2.28 -39.92
N LEU A 172 15.64 3.50 -39.39
CA LEU A 172 16.06 3.70 -38.00
C LEU A 172 14.98 3.19 -37.04
N PRO A 173 15.31 2.86 -35.78
CA PRO A 173 14.31 2.61 -34.75
C PRO A 173 13.30 3.76 -34.65
N ALA A 174 12.05 3.43 -34.38
CA ALA A 174 10.99 4.42 -34.21
C ALA A 174 11.37 5.46 -33.14
N GLY A 175 11.19 6.74 -33.46
CA GLY A 175 11.60 7.86 -32.61
C GLY A 175 13.03 8.37 -32.83
N LEU A 176 13.82 7.72 -33.70
CA LEU A 176 15.15 8.20 -34.13
C LEU A 176 15.14 8.75 -35.55
N SER A 177 16.04 9.71 -35.81
CA SER A 177 16.24 10.33 -37.13
C SER A 177 17.73 10.54 -37.40
N LEU A 178 18.12 10.56 -38.68
CA LEU A 178 19.46 10.92 -39.14
C LEU A 178 19.44 12.34 -39.70
N THR A 179 20.30 13.21 -39.17
CA THR A 179 20.53 14.55 -39.72
C THR A 179 21.49 14.51 -40.90
N SER A 180 21.42 15.51 -41.79
CA SER A 180 22.34 15.63 -42.94
C SER A 180 23.81 15.77 -42.54
N GLY A 181 24.08 16.16 -41.29
CA GLY A 181 25.43 16.23 -40.70
C GLY A 181 25.94 14.93 -40.08
N GLY A 182 25.18 13.83 -40.18
CA GLY A 182 25.61 12.50 -39.72
C GLY A 182 25.25 12.17 -38.27
N VAL A 183 24.38 12.93 -37.61
CA VAL A 183 23.95 12.62 -36.23
C VAL A 183 22.65 11.81 -36.25
N VAL A 184 22.68 10.61 -35.66
CA VAL A 184 21.51 9.79 -35.34
C VAL A 184 21.02 10.18 -33.96
N SER A 185 19.83 10.77 -33.86
CA SER A 185 19.30 11.28 -32.60
C SER A 185 17.78 11.19 -32.48
N GLY A 186 17.29 11.18 -31.24
CA GLY A 186 15.88 11.18 -30.89
C GLY A 186 15.62 10.40 -29.60
N THR A 187 14.38 9.99 -29.37
CA THR A 187 13.99 9.15 -28.23
C THR A 187 13.31 7.90 -28.76
N PRO A 188 13.96 6.71 -28.68
CA PRO A 188 13.38 5.47 -29.17
C PRO A 188 12.06 5.14 -28.48
N THR A 189 11.05 4.73 -29.25
CA THR A 189 9.70 4.40 -28.74
C THR A 189 9.40 2.91 -28.71
N GLU A 190 10.23 2.09 -29.35
CA GLU A 190 10.01 0.65 -29.48
C GLU A 190 11.31 -0.14 -29.22
N ALA A 191 11.21 -1.21 -28.45
CA ALA A 191 12.32 -2.13 -28.23
C ALA A 191 12.47 -3.07 -29.42
N GLY A 192 13.70 -3.39 -29.78
CA GLY A 192 13.98 -4.27 -30.92
C GLY A 192 15.27 -3.92 -31.64
N LYS A 193 15.61 -4.75 -32.62
CA LYS A 193 16.81 -4.61 -33.43
C LYS A 193 16.44 -4.07 -34.81
N SER A 194 17.00 -2.92 -35.19
CA SER A 194 16.81 -2.31 -36.51
C SER A 194 18.10 -2.39 -37.33
N ASN A 195 17.99 -2.80 -38.59
CA ASN A 195 19.10 -2.81 -39.55
C ASN A 195 18.85 -1.74 -40.62
N PHE A 196 19.83 -0.88 -40.89
CA PHE A 196 19.72 0.20 -41.88
C PHE A 196 21.08 0.47 -42.53
N SER A 197 21.08 1.02 -43.74
CA SER A 197 22.28 1.51 -44.42
C SER A 197 22.23 3.01 -44.57
N VAL A 198 23.40 3.65 -44.48
CA VAL A 198 23.58 5.08 -44.71
C VAL A 198 24.53 5.31 -45.87
N THR A 199 24.39 6.46 -46.51
CA THR A 199 25.30 6.94 -47.55
C THR A 199 25.84 8.31 -47.16
N ALA A 200 27.16 8.48 -47.24
CA ALA A 200 27.86 9.76 -47.13
C ALA A 200 28.29 10.22 -48.53
N THR A 201 27.79 11.37 -48.96
CA THR A 201 28.07 11.94 -50.29
C THR A 201 28.87 13.23 -50.11
N ASP A 202 29.94 13.39 -50.89
CA ASP A 202 30.71 14.63 -50.88
C ASP A 202 29.98 15.81 -51.55
N ALA A 203 30.53 17.02 -51.39
CA ALA A 203 29.94 18.22 -51.96
C ALA A 203 30.03 18.26 -53.49
N ALA A 204 31.00 17.55 -54.09
CA ALA A 204 31.17 17.44 -55.53
C ALA A 204 30.13 16.49 -56.16
N LYS A 205 29.43 15.68 -55.35
CA LYS A 205 28.38 14.73 -55.72
C LYS A 205 28.82 13.66 -56.72
N VAL A 206 30.12 13.42 -56.83
CA VAL A 206 30.68 12.42 -57.74
C VAL A 206 31.16 11.17 -56.99
N SER A 207 31.41 11.26 -55.68
CA SER A 207 31.81 10.11 -54.86
C SER A 207 30.89 9.95 -53.65
N SER A 208 30.64 8.70 -53.27
CA SER A 208 29.82 8.36 -52.10
C SER A 208 30.29 7.07 -51.43
N ALA A 209 30.12 7.00 -50.12
CA ALA A 209 30.42 5.83 -49.30
C ALA A 209 29.14 5.27 -48.69
N ALA A 210 28.94 3.95 -48.74
CA ALA A 210 27.82 3.29 -48.07
C ALA A 210 28.32 2.42 -46.91
N ALA A 211 27.57 2.40 -45.81
CA ALA A 211 27.82 1.52 -44.67
C ALA A 211 26.51 1.01 -44.07
N ALA A 212 26.52 -0.23 -43.61
CA ALA A 212 25.39 -0.87 -42.94
C ALA A 212 25.59 -0.85 -41.42
N PHE A 213 24.51 -0.56 -40.69
CA PHE A 213 24.47 -0.51 -39.24
C PHE A 213 23.33 -1.37 -38.69
N SER A 214 23.54 -1.86 -37.47
CA SER A 214 22.54 -2.52 -36.65
C SER A 214 22.47 -1.77 -35.32
N LEU A 215 21.28 -1.38 -34.89
CA LEU A 215 21.04 -0.70 -33.61
C LEU A 215 20.00 -1.47 -32.81
N THR A 216 20.34 -1.86 -31.58
CA THR A 216 19.42 -2.53 -30.66
C THR A 216 18.87 -1.55 -29.65
N ILE A 217 17.55 -1.53 -29.46
CA ILE A 217 16.87 -0.78 -28.41
C ILE A 217 16.35 -1.77 -27.37
N SER A 218 16.79 -1.63 -26.12
CA SER A 218 16.33 -2.43 -24.98
C SER A 218 15.05 -1.87 -24.37
N GLY A 219 14.25 -2.71 -23.69
CA GLY A 219 13.06 -2.29 -22.95
C GLY A 219 13.37 -1.38 -21.74
N ALA A 220 12.36 -0.70 -21.19
CA ALA A 220 12.51 0.19 -20.05
C ALA A 220 13.09 -0.52 -18.81
N THR A 221 13.97 0.16 -18.06
CA THR A 221 14.84 -0.44 -17.04
C THR A 221 14.20 -0.66 -15.66
N THR A 222 12.97 -0.21 -15.42
CA THR A 222 12.26 -0.39 -14.14
C THR A 222 10.85 -0.93 -14.37
N ALA A 223 10.53 -2.03 -13.70
CA ALA A 223 9.20 -2.64 -13.75
C ALA A 223 8.14 -1.65 -13.25
N LEU A 224 6.98 -1.62 -13.93
CA LEU A 224 5.84 -0.79 -13.53
C LEU A 224 5.31 -1.27 -12.17
N THR A 225 5.20 -0.35 -11.22
CA THR A 225 4.65 -0.63 -9.88
C THR A 225 3.75 0.51 -9.40
N ILE A 226 2.76 0.18 -8.56
CA ILE A 226 1.88 1.17 -7.91
C ILE A 226 2.53 1.62 -6.59
N ALA A 227 2.91 2.89 -6.54
CA ALA A 227 3.59 3.50 -5.41
C ALA A 227 2.63 3.87 -4.26
N THR A 228 1.35 4.15 -4.55
CA THR A 228 0.35 4.41 -3.51
C THR A 228 0.19 3.20 -2.59
N THR A 229 0.47 3.36 -1.29
CA THR A 229 0.41 2.30 -0.27
C THR A 229 -0.87 2.34 0.55
N ALA A 230 -1.45 3.51 0.76
CA ALA A 230 -2.69 3.72 1.50
C ALA A 230 -3.43 4.96 0.97
N LEU A 231 -4.71 5.07 1.32
CA LEU A 231 -5.56 6.21 1.03
C LEU A 231 -6.01 6.84 2.35
N ALA A 232 -6.03 8.17 2.41
CA ALA A 232 -6.65 8.86 3.53
C ALA A 232 -8.15 8.55 3.56
N GLY A 233 -8.72 8.43 4.76
CA GLY A 233 -10.15 8.20 4.95
C GLY A 233 -11.00 9.32 4.33
N ALA A 234 -12.19 8.95 3.86
CA ALA A 234 -13.21 9.89 3.40
C ALA A 234 -14.20 10.20 4.54
N ILE A 235 -15.03 11.22 4.35
CA ILE A 235 -16.15 11.54 5.25
C ILE A 235 -17.44 11.42 4.46
N ALA A 236 -18.43 10.72 5.00
CA ALA A 236 -19.75 10.56 4.39
C ALA A 236 -20.39 11.92 4.11
N GLY A 237 -20.93 12.11 2.91
CA GLY A 237 -21.52 13.36 2.44
C GLY A 237 -20.50 14.47 2.10
N SER A 238 -19.21 14.27 2.31
CA SER A 238 -18.16 15.24 1.95
C SER A 238 -17.46 14.87 0.65
N ALA A 239 -16.99 15.88 -0.10
CA ALA A 239 -16.18 15.65 -1.30
C ALA A 239 -14.84 14.98 -0.93
N TYR A 240 -14.50 13.93 -1.66
CA TYR A 240 -13.26 13.19 -1.53
C TYR A 240 -12.44 13.30 -2.82
N SER A 241 -11.11 13.39 -2.68
CA SER A 241 -10.18 13.37 -3.81
C SER A 241 -8.82 12.80 -3.37
N ALA A 242 -8.37 11.74 -4.04
CA ALA A 242 -7.05 11.16 -3.85
C ALA A 242 -6.42 10.81 -5.21
N THR A 243 -5.13 11.08 -5.37
CA THR A 243 -4.40 10.78 -6.61
C THR A 243 -3.49 9.56 -6.40
N LEU A 244 -3.64 8.57 -7.26
CA LEU A 244 -2.80 7.38 -7.28
C LEU A 244 -1.46 7.68 -7.98
N ALA A 245 -0.40 7.07 -7.47
CA ALA A 245 0.96 7.22 -7.98
C ALA A 245 1.51 5.85 -8.42
N ALA A 246 2.28 5.87 -9.50
CA ALA A 246 3.01 4.72 -10.03
C ALA A 246 4.45 5.12 -10.36
N THR A 247 5.35 4.14 -10.37
CA THR A 247 6.76 4.28 -10.75
C THR A 247 7.17 3.15 -11.70
N GLY A 248 8.23 3.37 -12.48
CA GLY A 248 8.66 2.43 -13.53
C GLY A 248 7.77 2.46 -14.77
N GLY A 249 8.02 1.58 -15.75
CA GLY A 249 7.32 1.59 -17.04
C GLY A 249 7.51 2.89 -17.84
N THR A 250 6.69 3.09 -18.87
CA THR A 250 6.73 4.25 -19.77
C THR A 250 5.53 5.17 -19.54
N ALA A 251 5.74 6.44 -19.24
CA ALA A 251 4.67 7.42 -19.10
C ALA A 251 4.12 7.88 -20.47
N PRO A 252 2.83 8.25 -20.61
CA PRO A 252 1.84 8.43 -19.53
C PRO A 252 1.21 7.14 -19.02
N TYR A 253 0.72 7.18 -17.77
CA TYR A 253 -0.01 6.08 -17.16
C TYR A 253 -1.53 6.22 -17.35
N SER A 254 -2.21 5.09 -17.52
CA SER A 254 -3.68 5.00 -17.55
C SER A 254 -4.17 4.08 -16.44
N TRP A 255 -5.15 4.56 -15.66
CA TRP A 255 -5.67 3.88 -14.48
C TRP A 255 -7.08 3.31 -14.70
N SER A 256 -7.33 2.15 -14.12
CA SER A 256 -8.66 1.52 -14.08
C SER A 256 -8.84 0.69 -12.81
N LEU A 257 -10.06 0.27 -12.52
CA LEU A 257 -10.29 -0.83 -11.57
C LEU A 257 -9.97 -2.17 -12.24
N ALA A 258 -9.49 -3.14 -11.48
CA ALA A 258 -9.38 -4.51 -11.95
C ALA A 258 -10.77 -5.13 -12.17
N ALA A 259 -10.87 -6.15 -13.02
CA ALA A 259 -12.13 -6.83 -13.28
C ALA A 259 -12.78 -7.35 -11.98
N GLY A 260 -14.07 -7.04 -11.77
CA GLY A 260 -14.81 -7.41 -10.56
C GLY A 260 -14.60 -6.51 -9.35
N SER A 261 -13.70 -5.52 -9.40
CA SER A 261 -13.52 -4.53 -8.33
C SER A 261 -14.49 -3.36 -8.45
N THR A 262 -14.98 -2.84 -7.32
CA THR A 262 -15.86 -1.67 -7.24
C THR A 262 -15.37 -0.71 -6.16
N LEU A 263 -15.51 0.59 -6.40
CA LEU A 263 -15.26 1.62 -5.38
C LEU A 263 -16.48 1.76 -4.45
N PRO A 264 -16.34 2.37 -3.25
CA PRO A 264 -17.47 2.83 -2.47
C PRO A 264 -18.47 3.61 -3.33
N SER A 265 -19.76 3.46 -3.02
CA SER A 265 -20.81 4.18 -3.74
C SER A 265 -20.54 5.70 -3.70
N GLY A 266 -20.79 6.39 -4.82
CA GLY A 266 -20.54 7.84 -4.94
C GLY A 266 -19.09 8.22 -5.29
N LEU A 267 -18.16 7.27 -5.45
CA LEU A 267 -16.79 7.51 -5.90
C LEU A 267 -16.52 6.94 -7.30
N THR A 268 -15.61 7.59 -8.03
CA THR A 268 -15.15 7.17 -9.36
C THR A 268 -13.64 7.29 -9.48
N LEU A 269 -13.02 6.42 -10.28
CA LEU A 269 -11.61 6.50 -10.66
C LEU A 269 -11.49 7.04 -12.08
N SER A 270 -10.80 8.17 -12.23
CA SER A 270 -10.48 8.73 -13.55
C SER A 270 -9.28 8.00 -14.19
N PRO A 271 -9.15 8.01 -15.53
CA PRO A 271 -7.98 7.44 -16.22
C PRO A 271 -6.64 8.08 -15.82
N GLY A 272 -6.67 9.31 -15.30
CA GLY A 272 -5.49 10.00 -14.76
C GLY A 272 -5.08 9.56 -13.35
N GLY A 273 -5.78 8.60 -12.74
CA GLY A 273 -5.45 8.07 -11.42
C GLY A 273 -6.09 8.82 -10.25
N VAL A 274 -7.06 9.71 -10.49
CA VAL A 274 -7.76 10.43 -9.41
C VAL A 274 -9.02 9.67 -9.01
N ILE A 275 -9.11 9.24 -7.75
CA ILE A 275 -10.34 8.77 -7.11
C ILE A 275 -11.05 9.99 -6.55
N SER A 276 -12.29 10.25 -6.99
CA SER A 276 -13.06 11.41 -6.52
C SER A 276 -14.57 11.18 -6.51
N GLY A 277 -15.27 11.98 -5.70
CA GLY A 277 -16.73 11.97 -5.59
C GLY A 277 -17.19 12.30 -4.17
N THR A 278 -18.41 11.91 -3.83
CA THR A 278 -19.02 12.15 -2.51
C THR A 278 -19.67 10.86 -2.03
N PRO A 279 -19.00 10.07 -1.18
CA PRO A 279 -19.57 8.82 -0.69
C PRO A 279 -20.70 9.12 0.32
N PRO A 280 -21.90 8.51 0.19
CA PRO A 280 -23.04 8.84 1.03
C PRO A 280 -23.10 8.04 2.34
N THR A 281 -22.43 6.88 2.39
CA THR A 281 -22.56 5.91 3.49
C THR A 281 -21.21 5.66 4.14
N VAL A 282 -21.23 5.54 5.47
CA VAL A 282 -20.07 5.11 6.25
C VAL A 282 -19.70 3.66 5.95
N GLY A 283 -18.44 3.30 6.18
CA GLY A 283 -17.94 1.94 6.07
C GLY A 283 -16.59 1.84 5.36
N THR A 284 -15.98 0.66 5.44
CA THR A 284 -14.72 0.35 4.76
C THR A 284 -14.96 -0.51 3.52
N SER A 285 -14.29 -0.20 2.42
CA SER A 285 -14.34 -1.04 1.20
C SER A 285 -12.94 -1.32 0.67
N SER A 286 -12.70 -2.58 0.31
CA SER A 286 -11.47 -3.02 -0.37
C SER A 286 -11.69 -3.16 -1.87
N PHE A 287 -10.76 -2.66 -2.67
CA PHE A 287 -10.84 -2.68 -4.13
C PHE A 287 -9.45 -2.81 -4.76
N THR A 288 -9.38 -3.38 -5.97
CA THR A 288 -8.11 -3.51 -6.68
C THR A 288 -8.03 -2.50 -7.83
N VAL A 289 -6.99 -1.67 -7.79
CA VAL A 289 -6.65 -0.74 -8.88
C VAL A 289 -5.63 -1.37 -9.83
N GLN A 290 -5.67 -0.97 -11.09
CA GLN A 290 -4.74 -1.37 -12.14
C GLN A 290 -4.16 -0.11 -12.80
N VAL A 291 -2.84 -0.09 -12.99
CA VAL A 291 -2.15 0.90 -13.82
C VAL A 291 -1.59 0.22 -15.06
N THR A 292 -1.74 0.87 -16.22
CA THR A 292 -1.17 0.46 -17.50
C THR A 292 -0.25 1.57 -17.99
N ASP A 293 0.96 1.22 -18.43
CA ASP A 293 1.90 2.18 -19.01
C ASP A 293 1.65 2.39 -20.52
N SER A 294 2.37 3.32 -21.14
CA SER A 294 2.20 3.66 -22.55
C SER A 294 3.22 2.99 -23.49
N ALA A 295 3.90 1.93 -23.04
CA ALA A 295 4.83 1.21 -23.91
C ALA A 295 4.08 0.56 -25.08
N ALA A 296 4.77 0.32 -26.20
CA ALA A 296 4.19 -0.36 -27.36
C ALA A 296 3.58 -1.74 -27.01
N THR A 297 4.20 -2.43 -26.05
CA THR A 297 3.61 -3.57 -25.34
C THR A 297 3.33 -3.12 -23.91
N PRO A 298 2.09 -2.70 -23.57
CA PRO A 298 1.81 -2.08 -22.28
C PRO A 298 2.06 -3.03 -21.10
N ALA A 299 2.87 -2.58 -20.15
CA ALA A 299 3.01 -3.24 -18.86
C ALA A 299 1.78 -2.92 -17.99
N LYS A 300 1.39 -3.87 -17.14
CA LYS A 300 0.31 -3.70 -16.17
C LYS A 300 0.78 -4.04 -14.78
N ALA A 301 0.31 -3.28 -13.80
CA ALA A 301 0.47 -3.60 -12.39
C ALA A 301 -0.87 -3.42 -11.67
N THR A 302 -1.15 -4.29 -10.70
CA THR A 302 -2.36 -4.24 -9.88
C THR A 302 -2.01 -4.11 -8.41
N LYS A 303 -2.85 -3.42 -7.63
CA LYS A 303 -2.69 -3.33 -6.18
C LYS A 303 -4.05 -3.24 -5.50
N ALA A 304 -4.25 -4.05 -4.46
CA ALA A 304 -5.39 -3.93 -3.57
C ALA A 304 -5.18 -2.71 -2.65
N LEU A 305 -6.21 -1.87 -2.53
CA LEU A 305 -6.29 -0.73 -1.63
C LEU A 305 -7.60 -0.82 -0.86
N SER A 306 -7.66 -0.17 0.29
CA SER A 306 -8.90 0.05 1.03
C SER A 306 -9.17 1.54 1.18
N LEU A 307 -10.44 1.89 1.29
CA LEU A 307 -10.88 3.23 1.67
C LEU A 307 -11.95 3.12 2.76
N THR A 308 -11.69 3.77 3.88
CA THR A 308 -12.67 3.94 4.97
C THR A 308 -13.40 5.26 4.78
N VAL A 309 -14.72 5.21 4.80
CA VAL A 309 -15.61 6.38 4.84
C VAL A 309 -16.13 6.53 6.27
N ASN A 310 -15.69 7.57 6.95
CA ASN A 310 -16.09 7.90 8.31
C ASN A 310 -17.38 8.72 8.32
N ALA A 311 -18.10 8.74 9.45
CA ALA A 311 -19.21 9.66 9.63
C ALA A 311 -18.72 11.11 9.72
N ALA A 312 -19.59 12.06 9.38
CA ALA A 312 -19.33 13.48 9.65
C ALA A 312 -19.31 13.71 11.16
N ALA A 313 -18.41 14.58 11.64
CA ALA A 313 -18.31 14.90 13.06
C ALA A 313 -19.66 15.39 13.62
N GLY A 314 -20.12 14.77 14.71
CA GLY A 314 -21.39 15.11 15.36
C GLY A 314 -22.65 14.52 14.68
N ALA A 315 -22.50 13.66 13.66
CA ALA A 315 -23.61 12.88 13.14
C ALA A 315 -24.17 11.95 14.22
N ASN A 316 -25.50 11.85 14.27
CA ASN A 316 -26.21 10.80 15.00
C ASN A 316 -26.37 9.60 14.05
N LEU A 317 -25.96 8.44 14.52
CA LEU A 317 -25.96 7.16 13.81
C LEU A 317 -26.95 6.16 14.44
N ASP A 318 -27.99 6.61 15.15
CA ASP A 318 -28.95 5.72 15.84
C ASP A 318 -29.64 4.72 14.89
N GLY A 319 -29.67 5.04 13.59
CA GLY A 319 -30.13 4.14 12.54
C GLY A 319 -29.31 2.86 12.39
N GLU A 320 -28.06 2.84 12.88
CA GLU A 320 -27.21 1.64 12.94
C GLU A 320 -27.75 0.61 13.92
N LEU A 321 -28.45 1.02 14.97
CA LEU A 321 -29.09 0.12 15.93
C LEU A 321 -30.60 0.10 15.71
N LYS A 322 -31.05 -0.88 14.92
CA LYS A 322 -32.47 -1.07 14.61
C LYS A 322 -32.90 -2.53 14.65
N GLY A 323 -34.02 -2.80 15.34
CA GLY A 323 -34.60 -4.13 15.49
C GLY A 323 -34.38 -4.72 16.89
N GLN A 324 -34.54 -6.04 17.00
CA GLN A 324 -34.33 -6.78 18.25
C GLN A 324 -32.88 -7.24 18.40
N TYR A 325 -32.33 -7.05 19.59
CA TYR A 325 -30.99 -7.46 19.97
C TYR A 325 -31.01 -8.20 21.30
N ALA A 326 -30.27 -9.28 21.40
CA ALA A 326 -29.99 -9.91 22.68
C ALA A 326 -28.74 -9.27 23.30
N LEU A 327 -28.77 -9.01 24.59
CA LEU A 327 -27.64 -8.56 25.37
C LEU A 327 -27.24 -9.61 26.40
N LEU A 328 -25.96 -9.61 26.73
CA LEU A 328 -25.41 -10.32 27.88
C LEU A 328 -24.31 -9.46 28.46
N ALA A 329 -24.38 -9.13 29.75
CA ALA A 329 -23.31 -8.46 30.48
C ALA A 329 -23.15 -9.09 31.86
N SER A 330 -21.92 -9.12 32.37
CA SER A 330 -21.58 -9.68 33.68
C SER A 330 -20.58 -8.80 34.40
N ASP A 331 -20.74 -8.70 35.72
CA ASP A 331 -19.77 -8.07 36.61
C ASP A 331 -18.58 -9.02 36.79
N PRO A 332 -17.35 -8.63 36.41
CA PRO A 332 -16.17 -9.43 36.66
C PRO A 332 -15.75 -9.43 38.13
N GLU A 333 -16.23 -8.52 38.98
CA GLU A 333 -15.83 -8.39 40.39
C GLU A 333 -16.62 -9.34 41.32
N ALA A 334 -15.89 -10.05 42.19
CA ALA A 334 -16.46 -11.07 43.06
C ALA A 334 -17.40 -10.56 44.18
N THR A 335 -17.42 -9.25 44.47
CA THR A 335 -18.13 -8.66 45.63
C THR A 335 -19.57 -8.25 45.34
N GLU A 336 -19.95 -8.01 44.08
CA GLU A 336 -21.30 -7.57 43.66
C GLU A 336 -21.81 -8.37 42.45
N GLN A 337 -21.43 -9.66 42.41
CA GLN A 337 -21.70 -10.60 41.31
C GLN A 337 -23.12 -10.48 40.76
N SER A 338 -23.20 -9.93 39.56
CA SER A 338 -24.44 -9.73 38.85
C SER A 338 -24.23 -10.08 37.38
N ALA A 339 -25.24 -10.68 36.78
CA ALA A 339 -25.32 -10.90 35.35
C ALA A 339 -26.69 -10.45 34.85
N ILE A 340 -26.69 -9.79 33.71
CA ILE A 340 -27.90 -9.37 33.00
C ILE A 340 -27.90 -9.98 31.61
N ALA A 341 -29.01 -10.59 31.24
CA ALA A 341 -29.26 -11.07 29.89
C ALA A 341 -30.65 -10.62 29.46
N GLY A 342 -30.82 -10.22 28.21
CA GLY A 342 -32.08 -9.62 27.79
C GLY A 342 -32.25 -9.58 26.28
N SER A 343 -33.47 -9.28 25.85
CA SER A 343 -33.81 -8.84 24.51
C SER A 343 -34.26 -7.38 24.58
N ILE A 344 -33.73 -6.54 23.69
CA ILE A 344 -34.09 -5.13 23.57
C ILE A 344 -34.52 -4.83 22.14
N THR A 345 -35.63 -4.12 21.99
CA THR A 345 -36.11 -3.62 20.70
C THR A 345 -35.77 -2.14 20.52
N LEU A 346 -35.03 -1.83 19.45
CA LEU A 346 -34.54 -0.49 19.11
C LEU A 346 -35.20 -0.01 17.80
N ASP A 347 -35.65 1.24 17.77
CA ASP A 347 -36.45 1.79 16.65
C ASP A 347 -35.62 2.28 15.44
N GLY A 348 -34.33 2.51 15.62
CA GLY A 348 -33.46 3.19 14.64
C GLY A 348 -33.44 4.71 14.79
N SER A 349 -34.05 5.27 15.85
CA SER A 349 -34.17 6.71 16.10
C SER A 349 -33.95 7.10 17.57
N GLY A 350 -33.28 6.24 18.35
CA GLY A 350 -32.84 6.55 19.70
C GLY A 350 -33.82 6.15 20.82
N THR A 351 -34.86 5.36 20.51
CA THR A 351 -35.85 4.88 21.50
C THR A 351 -35.79 3.37 21.69
N VAL A 352 -35.78 2.93 22.96
CA VAL A 352 -36.06 1.54 23.32
C VAL A 352 -37.57 1.34 23.40
N THR A 353 -38.11 0.51 22.52
CA THR A 353 -39.57 0.36 22.37
C THR A 353 -40.15 -0.86 23.07
N GLY A 354 -39.30 -1.72 23.64
CA GLY A 354 -39.72 -2.91 24.37
C GLY A 354 -38.62 -3.95 24.47
N GLY A 355 -38.99 -5.13 24.94
CA GLY A 355 -38.07 -6.23 25.22
C GLY A 355 -38.33 -6.83 26.59
N GLU A 356 -37.43 -7.69 27.03
CA GLU A 356 -37.40 -8.20 28.41
C GLU A 356 -35.97 -8.50 28.84
N TYR A 357 -35.76 -8.61 30.14
CA TYR A 357 -34.46 -8.97 30.69
C TYR A 357 -34.60 -9.84 31.94
N ASP A 358 -33.52 -10.56 32.22
CA ASP A 358 -33.29 -11.26 33.46
C ASP A 358 -32.05 -10.70 34.14
N VAL A 359 -32.10 -10.68 35.47
CA VAL A 359 -30.95 -10.40 36.30
C VAL A 359 -30.79 -11.50 37.31
N ASN A 360 -29.58 -12.04 37.38
CA ASN A 360 -29.12 -12.87 38.47
C ASN A 360 -28.12 -12.04 39.28
N GLY A 361 -28.43 -11.77 40.55
CA GLY A 361 -27.55 -11.04 41.46
C GLY A 361 -27.80 -11.43 42.92
N MET A 362 -26.85 -11.14 43.83
CA MET A 362 -26.93 -11.59 45.23
C MET A 362 -28.14 -11.05 46.03
N VAL A 363 -28.88 -10.05 45.54
CA VAL A 363 -29.90 -9.32 46.33
C VAL A 363 -31.34 -9.49 45.81
N THR A 364 -31.59 -9.56 44.50
CA THR A 364 -32.94 -9.83 43.94
C THR A 364 -32.85 -10.43 42.54
N ASP A 365 -33.32 -11.68 42.40
CA ASP A 365 -33.49 -12.32 41.10
C ASP A 365 -34.73 -11.74 40.40
N HIS A 366 -34.53 -11.18 39.20
CA HIS A 366 -35.61 -10.77 38.32
C HIS A 366 -35.61 -11.70 37.12
N ALA A 367 -36.70 -12.45 36.94
CA ALA A 367 -36.87 -13.33 35.80
C ALA A 367 -37.91 -12.75 34.83
N ALA A 368 -37.57 -12.71 33.55
CA ALA A 368 -38.47 -12.30 32.45
C ALA A 368 -39.17 -10.95 32.70
N THR A 369 -38.41 -9.92 33.08
CA THR A 369 -38.96 -8.60 33.40
C THR A 369 -39.12 -7.76 32.14
N ALA A 370 -40.34 -7.29 31.88
CA ALA A 370 -40.64 -6.51 30.69
C ALA A 370 -40.00 -5.12 30.74
N ILE A 371 -39.35 -4.74 29.63
CA ILE A 371 -38.82 -3.39 29.42
C ILE A 371 -39.97 -2.49 28.97
N THR A 372 -40.20 -1.40 29.71
CA THR A 372 -41.31 -0.47 29.47
C THR A 372 -40.90 0.76 28.68
N GLY A 373 -39.60 1.06 28.62
CA GLY A 373 -39.05 2.15 27.82
C GLY A 373 -37.55 2.34 28.02
N GLY A 374 -37.00 3.33 27.33
CA GLY A 374 -35.58 3.65 27.36
C GLY A 374 -35.15 4.49 26.17
N THR A 375 -33.88 4.86 26.15
CA THR A 375 -33.26 5.65 25.07
C THR A 375 -31.90 5.09 24.73
N TYR A 376 -31.47 5.32 23.50
CA TYR A 376 -30.10 5.01 23.11
C TYR A 376 -29.58 6.07 22.14
N THR A 377 -28.26 6.11 22.00
CA THR A 377 -27.56 6.98 21.05
C THR A 377 -26.40 6.22 20.41
N VAL A 378 -26.06 6.58 19.18
CA VAL A 378 -24.82 6.21 18.51
C VAL A 378 -24.26 7.49 17.88
N GLY A 379 -23.08 7.90 18.33
CA GLY A 379 -22.38 9.06 17.81
C GLY A 379 -21.62 8.76 16.52
N SER A 380 -21.09 9.81 15.89
CA SER A 380 -20.28 9.70 14.66
C SER A 380 -19.00 8.88 14.81
N ASN A 381 -18.58 8.61 16.04
CA ASN A 381 -17.44 7.74 16.37
C ASN A 381 -17.85 6.27 16.57
N GLY A 382 -19.12 5.91 16.37
CA GLY A 382 -19.66 4.56 16.59
C GLY A 382 -19.87 4.18 18.06
N LEU A 383 -19.51 5.07 18.98
CA LEU A 383 -19.77 4.95 20.42
C LEU A 383 -21.08 5.64 20.79
N GLY A 384 -21.74 5.19 21.84
CA GLY A 384 -22.88 5.89 22.40
C GLY A 384 -23.39 5.27 23.68
N THR A 385 -24.68 5.44 23.95
CA THR A 385 -25.29 5.00 25.21
C THR A 385 -26.54 4.19 24.94
N LEU A 386 -26.87 3.26 25.84
CA LEU A 386 -28.11 2.50 25.86
C LEU A 386 -28.63 2.48 27.29
N ALA A 387 -29.82 3.03 27.52
CA ALA A 387 -30.48 3.01 28.80
C ALA A 387 -31.90 2.48 28.67
N PHE A 388 -32.31 1.60 29.57
CA PHE A 388 -33.69 1.08 29.62
C PHE A 388 -34.18 0.93 31.05
N HIS A 389 -35.51 0.87 31.21
CA HIS A 389 -36.17 0.73 32.50
C HIS A 389 -37.39 -0.19 32.42
N ASP A 390 -37.79 -0.69 33.59
CA ASP A 390 -38.96 -1.54 33.77
C ASP A 390 -40.17 -0.78 34.38
N ALA A 391 -41.24 -1.51 34.69
CA ALA A 391 -42.43 -0.93 35.35
C ALA A 391 -42.21 -0.60 36.83
N SER A 392 -41.19 -1.17 37.47
CA SER A 392 -40.84 -0.92 38.87
C SER A 392 -40.01 0.35 39.06
N GLY A 393 -39.39 0.83 37.97
CA GLY A 393 -38.46 1.95 37.94
C GLY A 393 -36.99 1.52 38.00
N ALA A 394 -36.69 0.22 38.03
CA ALA A 394 -35.34 -0.28 37.86
C ALA A 394 -34.82 0.13 36.48
N SER A 395 -33.59 0.64 36.43
CA SER A 395 -32.98 1.20 35.22
C SER A 395 -31.56 0.69 35.07
N TYR A 396 -31.14 0.41 33.84
CA TYR A 396 -29.79 -0.01 33.50
C TYR A 396 -29.23 0.90 32.40
N SER A 397 -27.96 1.31 32.52
CA SER A 397 -27.30 2.17 31.53
C SER A 397 -25.95 1.61 31.10
N PHE A 398 -25.76 1.48 29.79
CA PHE A 398 -24.54 0.99 29.15
C PHE A 398 -23.95 2.03 28.21
N ALA A 399 -22.64 2.14 28.20
CA ALA A 399 -21.90 2.58 27.03
C ALA A 399 -21.92 1.47 25.99
N ILE A 400 -22.08 1.84 24.73
CA ILE A 400 -22.19 0.89 23.63
C ILE A 400 -21.25 1.25 22.49
N ALA A 401 -20.76 0.23 21.80
CA ALA A 401 -20.07 0.37 20.53
C ALA A 401 -20.77 -0.53 19.51
N ALA A 402 -21.35 0.07 18.48
CA ALA A 402 -22.04 -0.65 17.42
C ALA A 402 -21.02 -1.12 16.37
N GLY A 403 -21.03 -2.41 16.05
CA GLY A 403 -20.05 -3.04 15.14
C GLY A 403 -20.70 -3.97 14.11
N SER A 404 -19.90 -4.46 13.16
CA SER A 404 -20.34 -5.44 12.16
C SER A 404 -21.57 -4.99 11.37
N LEU A 405 -21.49 -3.81 10.78
CA LEU A 405 -22.60 -3.22 10.03
C LEU A 405 -22.93 -4.05 8.77
N SER A 406 -24.19 -4.46 8.63
CA SER A 406 -24.74 -5.05 7.43
C SER A 406 -25.86 -4.17 6.89
N ASN A 407 -25.67 -3.61 5.70
CA ASN A 407 -26.58 -2.62 5.10
C ASN A 407 -26.89 -1.43 6.03
N GLY A 408 -25.89 -0.98 6.78
CA GLY A 408 -26.02 0.14 7.72
C GLY A 408 -26.75 -0.20 9.02
N VAL A 409 -26.91 -1.48 9.37
CA VAL A 409 -27.45 -1.94 10.66
C VAL A 409 -26.47 -2.89 11.33
N ALA A 410 -26.14 -2.66 12.60
CA ALA A 410 -25.22 -3.46 13.38
C ALA A 410 -25.72 -4.90 13.53
N LEU A 411 -24.81 -5.85 13.40
CA LEU A 411 -25.09 -7.26 13.70
C LEU A 411 -24.65 -7.64 15.11
N ALA A 412 -23.69 -6.90 15.67
CA ALA A 412 -23.15 -7.10 16.99
C ALA A 412 -22.67 -5.76 17.58
N GLY A 413 -22.36 -5.76 18.86
CA GLY A 413 -21.76 -4.63 19.55
C GLY A 413 -21.24 -5.05 20.90
N ALA A 414 -20.54 -4.13 21.55
CA ALA A 414 -20.06 -4.30 22.91
C ALA A 414 -20.82 -3.39 23.87
N LEU A 415 -20.81 -3.76 25.16
CA LEU A 415 -21.49 -3.06 26.23
C LEU A 415 -20.53 -2.91 27.42
N VAL A 416 -20.51 -1.74 28.06
CA VAL A 416 -19.91 -1.51 29.37
C VAL A 416 -20.91 -0.77 30.24
N GLU A 417 -21.20 -1.24 31.45
CA GLU A 417 -22.19 -0.59 32.34
C GLU A 417 -21.65 0.73 32.92
N THR A 418 -22.56 1.69 33.15
CA THR A 418 -22.20 3.09 33.47
C THR A 418 -22.98 3.72 34.64
N ASP A 419 -24.02 3.07 35.16
CA ASP A 419 -24.89 3.67 36.18
C ASP A 419 -24.39 3.52 37.63
N GLY A 420 -23.22 2.88 37.81
CA GLY A 420 -22.52 2.80 39.09
C GLY A 420 -23.04 1.73 40.07
N HIS A 421 -23.93 0.83 39.63
CA HIS A 421 -24.37 -0.32 40.43
C HIS A 421 -23.36 -1.48 40.39
N ALA A 422 -22.77 -1.77 39.23
CA ALA A 422 -21.64 -2.69 39.02
C ALA A 422 -20.78 -2.20 37.82
N LEU A 423 -19.59 -2.78 37.62
CA LEU A 423 -18.80 -2.55 36.39
C LEU A 423 -18.95 -3.74 35.47
N MET A 424 -20.08 -3.86 34.76
CA MET A 424 -20.26 -4.98 33.84
C MET A 424 -19.61 -4.74 32.48
N THR A 425 -19.10 -5.81 31.87
CA THR A 425 -18.78 -5.85 30.45
C THR A 425 -19.65 -6.89 29.74
N GLY A 426 -19.94 -6.67 28.48
CA GLY A 426 -20.87 -7.50 27.76
C GLY A 426 -20.90 -7.28 26.26
N ARG A 427 -21.86 -7.96 25.64
CA ARG A 427 -22.07 -7.95 24.20
C ARG A 427 -23.54 -7.71 23.87
N LEU A 428 -23.75 -7.12 22.71
CA LEU A 428 -25.05 -6.98 22.05
C LEU A 428 -24.99 -7.78 20.74
N GLY A 429 -26.03 -8.54 20.43
CA GLY A 429 -26.11 -9.32 19.20
C GLY A 429 -27.49 -9.25 18.58
N ARG A 430 -27.55 -9.03 17.27
CA ARG A 430 -28.82 -8.91 16.56
C ARG A 430 -29.56 -10.24 16.53
N GLN A 431 -30.82 -10.24 16.93
CA GLN A 431 -31.63 -11.45 16.93
C GLN A 431 -32.30 -11.70 15.58
N ASN A 432 -32.37 -12.97 15.21
CA ASN A 432 -33.18 -13.47 14.11
C ASN A 432 -34.42 -14.18 14.65
N SER A 433 -35.57 -13.49 14.61
CA SER A 433 -36.83 -14.02 15.12
C SER A 433 -37.33 -15.28 14.40
N ALA A 434 -36.81 -15.60 13.21
CA ALA A 434 -37.10 -16.88 12.54
C ALA A 434 -36.55 -18.10 13.33
N ALA A 435 -35.65 -17.87 14.28
CA ALA A 435 -35.10 -18.90 15.16
C ALA A 435 -35.86 -19.04 16.49
N PHE A 436 -36.91 -18.25 16.75
CA PHE A 436 -37.63 -18.22 18.04
C PHE A 436 -38.64 -19.37 18.17
N SER A 437 -38.16 -20.60 18.01
CA SER A 437 -38.91 -21.82 18.30
C SER A 437 -37.95 -22.98 18.53
N LEU A 438 -38.33 -23.96 19.35
CA LEU A 438 -37.52 -25.17 19.52
C LEU A 438 -37.42 -26.00 18.22
N THR A 439 -38.34 -25.84 17.28
CA THR A 439 -38.26 -26.48 15.96
C THR A 439 -37.20 -25.84 15.06
N ALA A 440 -36.88 -24.55 15.26
CA ALA A 440 -35.82 -23.86 14.53
C ALA A 440 -34.47 -23.87 15.28
N PHE A 441 -34.51 -23.88 16.62
CA PHE A 441 -33.37 -23.95 17.52
C PHE A 441 -33.29 -25.34 18.17
N ASN A 442 -32.96 -26.37 17.37
CA ASN A 442 -32.65 -27.72 17.84
C ASN A 442 -31.41 -28.26 17.12
N GLY A 443 -30.85 -29.34 17.67
CA GLY A 443 -29.65 -29.98 17.15
C GLY A 443 -28.59 -30.17 18.21
N SER A 444 -27.36 -30.40 17.77
CA SER A 444 -26.21 -30.53 18.67
C SER A 444 -25.55 -29.17 18.84
N TYR A 445 -25.24 -28.83 20.08
CA TYR A 445 -24.63 -27.56 20.46
C TYR A 445 -23.46 -27.82 21.41
N ALA A 446 -22.43 -27.00 21.32
CA ALA A 446 -21.39 -26.86 22.34
C ALA A 446 -21.58 -25.51 23.03
N TYR A 447 -21.28 -25.44 24.32
CA TYR A 447 -21.46 -24.25 25.12
C TYR A 447 -20.31 -24.09 26.11
N GLU A 448 -20.22 -22.88 26.64
CA GLU A 448 -19.37 -22.53 27.76
C GLU A 448 -20.14 -21.71 28.78
N LEU A 449 -19.76 -21.85 30.05
CA LEU A 449 -20.22 -21.03 31.16
C LEU A 449 -19.02 -20.60 31.98
N SER A 450 -18.97 -19.31 32.26
CA SER A 450 -17.97 -18.68 33.12
C SER A 450 -18.58 -17.43 33.74
N GLY A 451 -18.09 -16.98 34.89
CA GLY A 451 -18.65 -15.80 35.52
C GLY A 451 -18.02 -15.51 36.86
N ALA A 452 -18.71 -14.73 37.68
CA ALA A 452 -18.12 -14.08 38.83
C ALA A 452 -17.74 -15.03 40.00
N ASP A 453 -17.95 -16.34 39.83
CA ASP A 453 -17.13 -17.31 40.55
C ASP A 453 -15.73 -17.33 39.95
N ALA A 454 -14.77 -16.77 40.69
CA ALA A 454 -13.36 -16.86 40.36
C ALA A 454 -12.89 -18.29 40.05
N THR A 455 -13.60 -19.28 40.57
CA THR A 455 -13.19 -20.67 40.57
C THR A 455 -13.99 -21.56 39.62
N PHE A 456 -15.13 -21.14 39.05
CA PHE A 456 -15.98 -22.03 38.25
C PHE A 456 -15.92 -21.74 36.75
N VAL A 457 -15.53 -22.76 35.97
CA VAL A 457 -15.66 -22.77 34.51
C VAL A 457 -16.23 -24.09 34.04
N GLU A 458 -17.10 -24.05 33.04
CA GLU A 458 -17.70 -25.23 32.42
C GLU A 458 -17.68 -25.09 30.90
N ALA A 459 -17.31 -26.17 30.21
CA ALA A 459 -17.52 -26.31 28.79
C ALA A 459 -18.24 -27.64 28.55
N GLY A 460 -19.19 -27.64 27.64
CA GLY A 460 -19.99 -28.82 27.40
C GLY A 460 -20.61 -28.88 26.03
N ARG A 461 -21.38 -29.94 25.83
CA ARG A 461 -22.29 -30.10 24.70
C ARG A 461 -23.62 -30.66 25.12
N LEU A 462 -24.61 -30.43 24.28
CA LEU A 462 -25.94 -31.02 24.41
C LEU A 462 -26.51 -31.32 23.03
N THR A 463 -27.45 -32.26 22.97
CA THR A 463 -28.35 -32.40 21.81
C THR A 463 -29.75 -32.03 22.27
N LEU A 464 -30.27 -30.93 21.74
CA LEU A 464 -31.61 -30.43 21.98
C LEU A 464 -32.55 -30.97 20.92
N ALA A 465 -33.61 -31.66 21.33
CA ALA A 465 -34.68 -32.10 20.43
C ALA A 465 -35.74 -30.99 20.24
N ALA A 466 -36.49 -31.06 19.13
CA ALA A 466 -37.53 -30.09 18.81
C ALA A 466 -38.68 -30.02 19.84
N ASN A 467 -38.82 -31.02 20.71
CA ASN A 467 -39.76 -31.05 21.83
C ASN A 467 -39.16 -30.54 23.15
N GLY A 468 -37.94 -29.99 23.12
CA GLY A 468 -37.25 -29.44 24.29
C GLY A 468 -36.42 -30.44 25.09
N VAL A 469 -36.44 -31.74 24.76
CA VAL A 469 -35.70 -32.75 25.54
C VAL A 469 -34.21 -32.73 25.21
N ILE A 470 -33.37 -32.82 26.25
CA ILE A 470 -31.92 -33.03 26.17
C ILE A 470 -31.58 -34.44 26.63
N SER A 471 -31.01 -35.25 25.73
CA SER A 471 -30.77 -36.69 25.96
C SER A 471 -29.30 -37.11 26.04
N ASN A 472 -28.38 -36.29 25.52
CA ASN A 472 -26.95 -36.60 25.40
C ASN A 472 -26.07 -35.41 25.82
N GLY A 473 -26.36 -34.85 27.00
CA GLY A 473 -25.55 -33.80 27.60
C GLY A 473 -24.24 -34.35 28.16
N LEU A 474 -23.15 -33.64 27.92
CA LEU A 474 -21.83 -33.93 28.48
C LEU A 474 -21.12 -32.61 28.79
N PHE A 475 -20.52 -32.47 29.96
CA PHE A 475 -19.67 -31.33 30.26
C PHE A 475 -18.36 -31.74 30.95
N ASP A 476 -17.40 -30.84 30.88
CA ASP A 476 -16.23 -30.82 31.72
C ASP A 476 -16.23 -29.47 32.46
N GLU A 477 -15.94 -29.50 33.75
CA GLU A 477 -15.88 -28.31 34.60
C GLU A 477 -14.59 -28.32 35.41
N ASN A 478 -14.19 -27.14 35.87
CA ASN A 478 -13.19 -26.97 36.90
C ASN A 478 -13.72 -25.95 37.89
N ASP A 479 -13.90 -26.40 39.13
CA ASP A 479 -14.25 -25.57 40.27
C ASP A 479 -13.05 -25.46 41.23
N GLY A 480 -12.28 -24.39 41.09
CA GLY A 480 -11.24 -24.00 42.05
C GLY A 480 -10.06 -24.96 42.11
N GLY A 481 -9.78 -25.66 41.01
CA GLY A 481 -8.80 -26.73 40.95
C GLY A 481 -9.40 -28.13 41.04
N THR A 482 -10.70 -28.26 41.28
CA THR A 482 -11.42 -29.53 41.28
C THR A 482 -12.05 -29.76 39.92
N ALA A 483 -11.43 -30.62 39.11
CA ALA A 483 -11.96 -30.94 37.79
C ALA A 483 -12.97 -32.09 37.83
N THR A 484 -14.14 -31.88 37.23
CA THR A 484 -15.09 -32.95 36.89
C THR A 484 -15.06 -33.14 35.38
N THR A 485 -14.85 -34.38 34.92
CA THR A 485 -14.66 -34.66 33.49
C THR A 485 -15.73 -35.56 32.91
N SER A 486 -16.18 -35.23 31.70
CA SER A 486 -17.18 -36.01 30.96
C SER A 486 -18.42 -36.35 31.79
N GLN A 487 -18.92 -35.39 32.57
CA GLN A 487 -20.11 -35.58 33.39
C GLN A 487 -21.34 -35.55 32.49
N ALA A 488 -22.10 -36.64 32.51
CA ALA A 488 -23.34 -36.74 31.75
C ALA A 488 -24.46 -35.96 32.45
N PHE A 489 -25.31 -35.33 31.63
CA PHE A 489 -26.53 -34.67 32.10
C PHE A 489 -27.69 -34.85 31.12
N THR A 490 -28.89 -34.68 31.64
CA THR A 490 -30.13 -34.59 30.86
C THR A 490 -30.83 -33.28 31.18
N GLY A 491 -31.88 -32.93 30.44
CA GLY A 491 -32.60 -31.69 30.73
C GLY A 491 -33.80 -31.46 29.83
N THR A 492 -34.48 -30.34 30.09
CA THR A 492 -35.63 -29.88 29.30
C THR A 492 -35.54 -28.38 29.09
N ALA A 493 -35.70 -27.95 27.84
CA ALA A 493 -35.88 -26.56 27.47
C ALA A 493 -37.37 -26.21 27.36
N THR A 494 -37.72 -25.00 27.77
CA THR A 494 -39.05 -24.41 27.60
C THR A 494 -39.22 -23.85 26.19
N ALA A 495 -40.46 -23.48 25.85
CA ALA A 495 -40.74 -22.81 24.59
C ALA A 495 -40.02 -21.46 24.53
N ILE A 496 -39.56 -21.09 23.33
CA ILE A 496 -38.94 -19.80 23.07
C ILE A 496 -40.04 -18.77 22.78
N ASP A 497 -40.02 -17.65 23.47
CA ASP A 497 -41.01 -16.58 23.32
C ASP A 497 -40.68 -15.60 22.18
N ALA A 498 -41.49 -14.53 22.07
CA ALA A 498 -41.36 -13.53 21.02
C ALA A 498 -40.12 -12.63 21.14
N ASN A 499 -39.49 -12.60 22.32
CA ASN A 499 -38.23 -11.92 22.61
C ASN A 499 -37.02 -12.85 22.41
N GLY A 500 -37.26 -14.08 21.95
CA GLY A 500 -36.23 -15.08 21.76
C GLY A 500 -35.70 -15.68 23.06
N ARG A 501 -36.39 -15.45 24.19
CA ARG A 501 -36.00 -16.00 25.48
C ARG A 501 -36.57 -17.40 25.66
N GLY A 502 -35.78 -18.26 26.28
CA GLY A 502 -36.23 -19.53 26.84
C GLY A 502 -35.45 -19.88 28.10
N THR A 503 -35.81 -21.00 28.73
CA THR A 503 -35.09 -21.56 29.87
C THR A 503 -34.79 -23.02 29.64
N VAL A 504 -33.65 -23.49 30.13
CA VAL A 504 -33.27 -24.90 30.12
C VAL A 504 -32.91 -25.34 31.54
N THR A 505 -33.57 -26.40 32.00
CA THR A 505 -33.22 -27.04 33.27
C THR A 505 -32.43 -28.30 32.97
N THR A 506 -31.19 -28.36 33.45
CA THR A 506 -30.31 -29.52 33.35
C THR A 506 -30.26 -30.27 34.69
N THR A 507 -29.99 -31.57 34.63
CA THR A 507 -29.81 -32.43 35.80
C THR A 507 -28.61 -33.35 35.57
N ALA A 508 -27.62 -33.24 36.47
CA ALA A 508 -26.44 -34.09 36.53
C ALA A 508 -26.37 -34.74 37.92
N GLY A 509 -26.53 -36.06 37.99
CA GLY A 509 -26.67 -36.75 39.28
C GLY A 509 -27.87 -36.23 40.08
N SER A 510 -27.63 -35.69 41.27
CA SER A 510 -28.64 -35.06 42.13
C SER A 510 -28.73 -33.54 41.98
N THR A 511 -27.84 -32.93 41.21
CA THR A 511 -27.76 -31.48 41.03
C THR A 511 -28.62 -31.07 39.83
N SER A 512 -29.41 -30.00 39.98
CA SER A 512 -30.18 -29.42 38.89
C SER A 512 -29.93 -27.92 38.81
N THR A 513 -29.67 -27.45 37.59
CA THR A 513 -29.34 -26.04 37.29
C THR A 513 -30.31 -25.56 36.22
N THR A 514 -30.85 -24.34 36.36
CA THR A 514 -31.59 -23.71 35.25
C THR A 514 -30.82 -22.54 34.68
N LEU A 515 -30.68 -22.57 33.36
CA LEU A 515 -30.09 -21.52 32.57
C LEU A 515 -31.20 -20.82 31.81
N GLY A 516 -31.22 -19.50 31.81
CA GLY A 516 -31.95 -18.74 30.82
C GLY A 516 -31.08 -18.56 29.57
N PHE A 517 -31.71 -18.43 28.42
CA PHE A 517 -31.02 -18.19 27.17
C PHE A 517 -31.80 -17.23 26.28
N TYR A 518 -31.06 -16.42 25.50
CA TYR A 518 -31.63 -15.53 24.50
C TYR A 518 -31.06 -15.87 23.12
N VAL A 519 -31.95 -16.27 22.20
CA VAL A 519 -31.58 -16.73 20.86
C VAL A 519 -31.12 -15.56 20.00
N LEU A 520 -29.91 -15.67 19.46
CA LEU A 520 -29.38 -14.76 18.44
C LEU A 520 -29.74 -15.27 17.05
N SER A 521 -29.54 -16.56 16.81
CA SER A 521 -29.83 -17.23 15.55
C SER A 521 -30.11 -18.71 15.77
N ALA A 522 -30.48 -19.44 14.71
CA ALA A 522 -30.61 -20.90 14.78
C ALA A 522 -29.30 -21.61 15.23
N LYS A 523 -28.16 -20.90 15.14
CA LYS A 523 -26.83 -21.42 15.47
C LYS A 523 -26.29 -20.92 16.80
N THR A 524 -26.83 -19.86 17.38
CA THR A 524 -26.18 -19.16 18.51
C THR A 524 -27.19 -18.58 19.49
N ALA A 525 -26.88 -18.65 20.78
CA ALA A 525 -27.61 -17.96 21.84
C ALA A 525 -26.65 -17.60 22.97
N VAL A 526 -26.99 -16.55 23.72
CA VAL A 526 -26.31 -16.23 24.99
C VAL A 526 -26.98 -16.99 26.13
N LEU A 527 -26.19 -17.36 27.13
CA LEU A 527 -26.61 -18.12 28.31
C LEU A 527 -26.36 -17.33 29.59
N PHE A 528 -27.22 -17.52 30.59
CA PHE A 528 -26.97 -17.08 31.95
C PHE A 528 -27.65 -18.03 32.96
N VAL A 529 -27.09 -18.18 34.16
CA VAL A 529 -27.74 -18.95 35.24
C VAL A 529 -28.89 -18.15 35.82
N SER A 530 -30.09 -18.76 35.90
CA SER A 530 -31.33 -18.02 36.16
C SER A 530 -32.01 -18.31 37.50
N ASN A 531 -31.53 -19.22 38.36
CA ASN A 531 -32.37 -19.66 39.50
C ASN A 531 -31.71 -20.27 40.75
N THR A 532 -30.54 -19.84 41.20
CA THR A 532 -30.07 -20.31 42.51
C THR A 532 -29.36 -19.24 43.31
N THR A 533 -29.79 -19.04 44.54
CA THR A 533 -29.07 -18.26 45.57
C THR A 533 -27.73 -18.91 46.00
N ALA A 534 -27.37 -20.05 45.42
CA ALA A 534 -26.23 -20.88 45.79
C ALA A 534 -25.18 -21.02 44.68
N LEU A 535 -25.53 -20.72 43.42
CA LEU A 535 -24.55 -20.61 42.34
C LEU A 535 -24.33 -19.15 41.98
N PRO A 536 -23.08 -18.76 41.72
CA PRO A 536 -22.69 -17.42 41.31
C PRO A 536 -23.27 -17.04 39.94
N ALA A 537 -23.20 -15.75 39.60
CA ALA A 537 -23.67 -15.22 38.33
C ALA A 537 -22.79 -15.73 37.17
N LEU A 538 -23.15 -16.89 36.61
CA LEU A 538 -22.47 -17.47 35.44
C LEU A 538 -23.17 -17.08 34.15
N THR A 539 -22.35 -16.82 33.12
CA THR A 539 -22.78 -16.38 31.79
C THR A 539 -21.98 -17.11 30.71
N GLY A 540 -22.47 -17.11 29.48
CA GLY A 540 -21.70 -17.67 28.38
C GLY A 540 -22.45 -17.71 27.06
N GLU A 541 -22.01 -18.58 26.18
CA GLU A 541 -22.58 -18.73 24.85
C GLU A 541 -22.79 -20.20 24.51
N VAL A 542 -23.83 -20.46 23.72
CA VAL A 542 -24.05 -21.75 23.08
C VAL A 542 -23.97 -21.59 21.57
N LYS A 543 -23.20 -22.46 20.92
CA LYS A 543 -23.00 -22.50 19.46
C LYS A 543 -23.34 -23.88 18.89
N ALA A 544 -24.05 -23.90 17.77
CA ALA A 544 -24.38 -25.13 17.07
C ALA A 544 -23.11 -25.84 16.59
N GLN A 545 -23.04 -27.14 16.84
CA GLN A 545 -21.98 -28.01 16.35
C GLN A 545 -22.16 -28.24 14.84
N THR A 546 -21.14 -27.90 14.06
CA THR A 546 -21.16 -28.03 12.59
C THR A 546 -19.99 -28.89 12.09
N GLY A 547 -20.15 -29.54 10.93
CA GLY A 547 -19.04 -30.27 10.28
C GLY A 547 -18.65 -31.60 10.95
N GLY A 548 -19.46 -32.14 11.86
CA GLY A 548 -19.28 -33.49 12.41
C GLY A 548 -19.65 -34.62 11.43
N PRO A 549 -19.28 -35.88 11.72
CA PRO A 549 -18.55 -36.35 12.91
C PRO A 549 -17.09 -35.85 12.93
N TYR A 550 -16.60 -35.57 14.13
CA TYR A 550 -15.28 -34.97 14.34
C TYR A 550 -14.17 -36.02 14.39
N SER A 551 -12.98 -35.63 13.93
CA SER A 551 -11.76 -36.43 14.01
C SER A 551 -10.57 -35.52 14.26
N THR A 552 -9.36 -36.06 14.44
CA THR A 552 -8.18 -35.20 14.60
C THR A 552 -7.92 -34.31 13.38
N ALA A 553 -8.38 -34.72 12.19
CA ALA A 553 -8.37 -33.88 10.99
C ALA A 553 -9.32 -32.66 11.09
N SER A 554 -10.24 -32.63 12.05
CA SER A 554 -11.08 -31.47 12.37
C SER A 554 -10.32 -30.38 13.14
N LEU A 555 -9.07 -30.63 13.54
CA LEU A 555 -8.14 -29.65 14.10
C LEU A 555 -6.87 -29.68 13.24
N SER A 556 -6.77 -28.77 12.27
CA SER A 556 -5.61 -28.70 11.37
C SER A 556 -5.18 -27.26 11.08
N GLY A 557 -3.88 -27.02 11.11
CA GLY A 557 -3.31 -25.69 10.91
C GLY A 557 -3.35 -24.85 12.18
N ASN A 558 -3.34 -23.53 11.99
CA ASN A 558 -3.23 -22.57 13.06
C ASN A 558 -4.59 -22.26 13.67
N ALA A 559 -4.63 -22.16 15.01
CA ALA A 559 -5.76 -21.63 15.75
C ALA A 559 -5.27 -20.62 16.78
N VAL A 560 -6.06 -19.56 16.99
CA VAL A 560 -5.87 -18.62 18.08
C VAL A 560 -6.52 -19.21 19.32
N ILE A 561 -5.78 -19.23 20.42
CA ILE A 561 -6.22 -19.71 21.72
C ILE A 561 -6.20 -18.55 22.72
N ALA A 562 -7.33 -18.31 23.37
CA ALA A 562 -7.46 -17.38 24.48
C ALA A 562 -7.74 -18.17 25.75
N ASN A 563 -6.95 -17.94 26.80
CA ASN A 563 -7.15 -18.50 28.13
C ASN A 563 -7.27 -17.36 29.14
N MET A 564 -8.30 -17.43 29.96
CA MET A 564 -8.60 -16.44 30.99
C MET A 564 -8.79 -17.17 32.32
N SER A 565 -8.08 -16.73 33.38
CA SER A 565 -8.31 -17.21 34.75
C SER A 565 -8.11 -16.17 35.83
N ALA A 566 -8.72 -16.47 36.98
CA ALA A 566 -8.38 -15.91 38.27
C ALA A 566 -7.27 -16.75 38.91
N THR A 567 -6.18 -16.15 39.39
CA THR A 567 -5.30 -16.86 40.33
C THR A 567 -5.93 -16.93 41.72
N ALA A 568 -5.60 -17.95 42.51
CA ALA A 568 -6.03 -18.05 43.92
C ALA A 568 -5.60 -16.86 44.79
N THR A 569 -4.66 -16.05 44.31
CA THR A 569 -4.18 -14.81 44.94
C THR A 569 -4.98 -13.56 44.56
N GLY A 570 -5.99 -13.67 43.68
CA GLY A 570 -6.84 -12.56 43.25
C GLY A 570 -6.32 -11.77 42.05
N SER A 571 -5.12 -12.08 41.54
CA SER A 571 -4.57 -11.46 40.33
C SER A 571 -5.07 -12.18 39.07
N GLY A 572 -5.48 -11.42 38.05
CA GLY A 572 -5.87 -11.98 36.76
C GLY A 572 -4.68 -12.60 36.02
N HIS A 573 -4.88 -13.78 35.45
CA HIS A 573 -3.95 -14.40 34.51
C HIS A 573 -4.63 -14.50 33.15
N ILE A 574 -4.02 -13.90 32.14
CA ILE A 574 -4.46 -14.02 30.75
C ILE A 574 -3.33 -14.57 29.89
N ALA A 575 -3.68 -15.46 28.98
CA ALA A 575 -2.79 -15.98 27.97
C ALA A 575 -3.49 -15.98 26.61
N LEU A 576 -2.90 -15.31 25.63
CA LEU A 576 -3.39 -15.27 24.26
C LEU A 576 -2.29 -15.76 23.33
N GLY A 577 -2.63 -16.60 22.37
CA GLY A 577 -1.61 -17.07 21.45
C GLY A 577 -2.08 -17.88 20.27
N LEU A 578 -1.11 -18.51 19.63
CA LEU A 578 -1.28 -19.38 18.47
C LEU A 578 -0.94 -20.81 18.85
N VAL A 579 -1.72 -21.76 18.36
CA VAL A 579 -1.44 -23.20 18.43
C VAL A 579 -1.56 -23.81 17.04
N THR A 580 -0.65 -24.71 16.67
CA THR A 580 -0.63 -25.36 15.35
C THR A 580 -0.88 -26.86 15.48
N PHE A 581 -2.00 -27.33 14.94
CA PHE A 581 -2.39 -28.74 14.89
C PHE A 581 -1.98 -29.38 13.55
N ASP A 582 -1.51 -30.62 13.60
CA ASP A 582 -1.10 -31.37 12.39
C ASP A 582 -2.24 -32.07 11.64
N GLY A 583 -3.47 -32.07 12.17
CA GLY A 583 -4.58 -32.88 11.65
C GLY A 583 -4.49 -34.40 11.93
N VAL A 584 -3.51 -34.86 12.72
CA VAL A 584 -3.27 -36.27 13.06
C VAL A 584 -3.34 -36.52 14.57
N SER A 585 -2.45 -35.95 15.38
CA SER A 585 -2.43 -36.10 16.84
C SER A 585 -1.42 -35.22 17.58
N ALA A 586 -0.54 -34.49 16.88
CA ALA A 586 0.48 -33.65 17.50
C ALA A 586 0.15 -32.15 17.38
N VAL A 587 0.38 -31.42 18.47
CA VAL A 587 0.52 -29.97 18.42
C VAL A 587 1.97 -29.69 18.04
N THR A 588 2.18 -29.19 16.84
CA THR A 588 3.50 -29.09 16.19
C THR A 588 4.20 -27.74 16.42
N GLY A 589 3.46 -26.76 16.91
CA GLY A 589 3.98 -25.43 17.18
C GLY A 589 2.96 -24.57 17.90
N GLY A 590 3.40 -23.37 18.30
CA GLY A 590 2.55 -22.39 18.95
C GLY A 590 3.34 -21.44 19.84
N THR A 591 2.84 -20.23 20.00
CA THR A 591 3.39 -19.23 20.92
C THR A 591 2.29 -18.56 21.73
N LEU A 592 2.61 -18.18 22.96
CA LEU A 592 1.73 -17.45 23.88
C LEU A 592 2.37 -16.14 24.29
N ASP A 593 1.53 -15.14 24.47
CA ASP A 593 1.80 -13.93 25.22
C ASP A 593 0.92 -13.94 26.47
N THR A 594 1.56 -13.78 27.63
CA THR A 594 0.87 -13.86 28.92
C THR A 594 1.07 -12.59 29.73
N ASN A 595 0.05 -12.23 30.50
CA ASN A 595 0.16 -11.25 31.58
C ASN A 595 -0.46 -11.86 32.83
N ASP A 596 0.36 -12.06 33.85
CA ASP A 596 0.00 -12.64 35.14
C ASP A 596 0.14 -11.59 36.24
N GLY A 597 -0.93 -10.83 36.47
CA GLY A 597 -0.94 -9.73 37.45
C GLY A 597 0.20 -8.72 37.27
N GLY A 598 0.60 -8.45 36.03
CA GLY A 598 1.66 -7.50 35.68
C GLY A 598 3.00 -8.15 35.38
N THR A 599 3.10 -9.48 35.53
CA THR A 599 4.24 -10.26 35.06
C THR A 599 4.01 -10.66 33.61
N VAL A 600 4.65 -9.93 32.70
CA VAL A 600 4.51 -10.13 31.25
C VAL A 600 5.55 -11.13 30.73
N ALA A 601 5.11 -12.13 29.96
CA ALA A 601 5.99 -13.01 29.21
C ALA A 601 5.54 -13.06 27.74
N LEU A 602 6.41 -12.60 26.84
CA LEU A 602 6.06 -12.45 25.43
C LEU A 602 6.60 -13.58 24.56
N ASN A 603 5.81 -14.01 23.59
CA ASN A 603 6.15 -14.97 22.54
C ASN A 603 6.81 -16.26 23.10
N GLN A 604 6.29 -16.77 24.21
CA GLN A 604 6.73 -18.01 24.83
C GLN A 604 6.24 -19.22 24.03
N PRO A 605 6.98 -20.33 23.93
CA PRO A 605 6.46 -21.55 23.33
C PRO A 605 5.19 -22.02 24.06
N PHE A 606 4.14 -22.39 23.31
CA PHE A 606 2.89 -22.91 23.89
C PHE A 606 3.12 -24.18 24.73
N GLY A 607 4.10 -24.99 24.33
CA GLY A 607 4.58 -26.16 25.05
C GLY A 607 5.44 -27.06 24.15
N THR A 608 5.98 -28.15 24.69
CA THR A 608 6.82 -29.09 23.93
C THR A 608 6.31 -30.52 24.04
N GLY A 609 6.32 -31.27 22.92
CA GLY A 609 5.87 -32.67 22.91
C GLY A 609 4.38 -32.81 23.23
N LEU A 610 3.58 -31.84 22.82
CA LEU A 610 2.14 -31.81 23.06
C LEU A 610 1.39 -32.68 22.05
N SER A 611 0.35 -33.34 22.54
CA SER A 611 -0.54 -34.18 21.75
C SER A 611 -2.00 -33.78 22.00
N TYR A 612 -2.84 -33.99 21.00
CA TYR A 612 -4.27 -33.81 21.11
C TYR A 612 -5.01 -35.04 20.58
N ALA A 613 -6.22 -35.24 21.09
CA ALA A 613 -7.07 -36.35 20.67
C ALA A 613 -8.52 -35.89 20.61
N ILE A 614 -9.26 -36.39 19.62
CA ILE A 614 -10.73 -36.36 19.62
C ILE A 614 -11.21 -37.60 20.36
N THR A 615 -11.64 -37.41 21.61
CA THR A 615 -12.07 -38.49 22.51
C THR A 615 -13.46 -39.03 22.17
N SER A 616 -14.28 -38.27 21.45
CA SER A 616 -15.56 -38.73 20.94
C SER A 616 -15.94 -38.01 19.64
N ALA A 617 -15.99 -38.75 18.53
CA ALA A 617 -16.33 -38.24 17.21
C ALA A 617 -17.75 -37.66 17.12
N ALA A 618 -18.70 -38.24 17.86
CA ALA A 618 -20.09 -37.77 17.88
C ALA A 618 -20.28 -36.49 18.71
N ASN A 619 -19.40 -36.28 19.70
CA ASN A 619 -19.52 -35.19 20.65
C ASN A 619 -18.60 -34.02 20.35
N GLY A 620 -17.57 -34.24 19.52
CA GLY A 620 -16.54 -33.23 19.26
C GLY A 620 -15.68 -32.94 20.48
N ARG A 621 -15.68 -33.83 21.49
CA ARG A 621 -14.89 -33.64 22.70
C ARG A 621 -13.42 -33.91 22.41
N PHE A 622 -12.56 -32.94 22.64
CA PHE A 622 -11.12 -33.05 22.46
C PHE A 622 -10.36 -32.87 23.78
N THR A 623 -9.13 -33.36 23.82
CA THR A 623 -8.20 -33.13 24.93
C THR A 623 -6.83 -32.73 24.39
N ILE A 624 -6.15 -31.80 25.05
CA ILE A 624 -4.76 -31.43 24.78
C ILE A 624 -3.93 -31.79 26.01
N THR A 625 -2.87 -32.56 25.82
CA THR A 625 -2.00 -33.07 26.90
C THR A 625 -0.54 -33.04 26.48
N GLY A 626 0.36 -32.81 27.44
CA GLY A 626 1.80 -32.96 27.24
C GLY A 626 2.61 -32.32 28.36
N ALA A 627 3.94 -32.31 28.19
CA ALA A 627 4.83 -31.74 29.19
C ALA A 627 4.79 -30.19 29.15
N GLY A 628 4.70 -29.57 30.32
CA GLY A 628 4.77 -28.11 30.46
C GLY A 628 3.44 -27.37 30.27
N ILE A 629 2.32 -28.07 30.08
CA ILE A 629 0.98 -27.47 30.07
C ILE A 629 0.05 -28.17 31.06
N GLN A 630 -1.00 -27.46 31.46
CA GLN A 630 -2.12 -28.03 32.18
C GLN A 630 -3.01 -28.82 31.19
N THR A 631 -3.61 -29.92 31.64
CA THR A 631 -4.45 -30.77 30.76
C THR A 631 -5.71 -30.02 30.40
N MET A 632 -6.02 -29.90 29.11
CA MET A 632 -7.20 -29.17 28.64
C MET A 632 -8.19 -30.15 28.03
N ALA A 633 -9.49 -29.93 28.25
CA ALA A 633 -10.56 -30.59 27.53
C ALA A 633 -11.50 -29.56 26.93
N GLY A 634 -12.14 -29.89 25.81
CA GLY A 634 -13.06 -28.98 25.17
C GLY A 634 -13.99 -29.66 24.18
N TYR A 635 -14.86 -28.86 23.59
CA TYR A 635 -15.94 -29.27 22.70
C TYR A 635 -15.89 -28.41 21.44
N LEU A 636 -15.76 -29.07 20.29
CA LEU A 636 -15.73 -28.39 18.99
C LEU A 636 -17.11 -27.84 18.65
N THR A 637 -17.16 -26.57 18.22
CA THR A 637 -18.34 -25.92 17.62
C THR A 637 -18.33 -26.08 16.09
N GLY A 638 -17.16 -26.30 15.50
CA GLY A 638 -16.96 -26.64 14.10
C GLY A 638 -15.60 -27.28 13.87
N PRO A 639 -15.22 -27.60 12.62
CA PRO A 639 -13.83 -27.84 12.29
C PRO A 639 -13.04 -26.59 12.73
N ASP A 640 -12.02 -26.78 13.55
CA ASP A 640 -11.06 -25.76 13.96
C ASP A 640 -11.57 -24.67 14.94
N SER A 641 -12.73 -24.84 15.58
CA SER A 641 -13.18 -23.93 16.65
C SER A 641 -13.87 -24.68 17.80
N GLY A 642 -13.77 -24.15 19.02
CA GLY A 642 -14.34 -24.82 20.18
C GLY A 642 -14.17 -24.06 21.48
N PHE A 643 -14.85 -24.56 22.49
CA PHE A 643 -14.78 -24.11 23.87
C PHE A 643 -14.06 -25.15 24.70
N GLY A 644 -13.43 -24.77 25.80
CA GLY A 644 -12.81 -25.73 26.68
C GLY A 644 -12.47 -25.21 28.05
N VAL A 645 -12.08 -26.13 28.91
CA VAL A 645 -11.70 -25.89 30.28
C VAL A 645 -10.35 -26.52 30.55
N ASN A 646 -9.60 -25.87 31.42
CA ASN A 646 -8.44 -26.51 32.02
C ASN A 646 -8.88 -27.49 33.13
N LEU A 647 -8.39 -28.73 33.07
CA LEU A 647 -8.74 -29.82 33.97
C LEU A 647 -7.71 -30.07 35.09
N SER A 648 -6.63 -29.31 35.14
CA SER A 648 -5.63 -29.44 36.20
C SER A 648 -5.22 -28.06 36.68
N GLY A 649 -5.12 -27.84 37.98
CA GLY A 649 -4.78 -26.54 38.55
C GLY A 649 -5.90 -25.51 38.34
N THR A 650 -5.54 -24.24 38.20
CA THR A 650 -6.48 -23.12 38.22
C THR A 650 -7.59 -23.25 37.16
N ALA A 651 -8.82 -22.87 37.53
CA ALA A 651 -9.97 -22.79 36.64
C ALA A 651 -9.69 -21.77 35.52
N ASN A 652 -9.66 -22.25 34.28
CA ASN A 652 -9.43 -21.43 33.08
C ASN A 652 -10.46 -21.82 32.02
N LEU A 653 -11.15 -20.83 31.48
CA LEU A 653 -11.91 -21.00 30.25
C LEU A 653 -10.96 -20.80 29.05
N MET A 654 -11.07 -21.69 28.08
CA MET A 654 -10.35 -21.66 26.81
C MET A 654 -11.35 -21.44 25.69
N VAL A 655 -11.05 -20.47 24.82
CA VAL A 655 -11.73 -20.36 23.53
C VAL A 655 -10.73 -20.59 22.41
N LEU A 656 -11.11 -21.42 21.44
CA LEU A 656 -10.32 -21.78 20.28
C LEU A 656 -11.00 -21.25 19.00
N TYR A 657 -10.26 -20.45 18.23
CA TYR A 657 -10.70 -19.94 16.94
C TYR A 657 -9.77 -20.34 15.82
N ALA A 658 -10.33 -20.88 14.74
CA ALA A 658 -9.57 -21.16 13.52
C ALA A 658 -8.94 -19.88 12.99
N GLN A 659 -7.63 -19.91 12.73
CA GLN A 659 -6.98 -18.80 12.07
C GLN A 659 -7.17 -18.94 10.56
N SER A 660 -7.68 -17.89 9.92
CA SER A 660 -7.78 -17.80 8.46
C SER A 660 -6.41 -18.01 7.78
N THR A 661 -6.39 -18.50 6.55
CA THR A 661 -5.12 -18.87 5.89
C THR A 661 -4.27 -17.65 5.55
N GLY A 662 -3.03 -17.62 6.05
CA GLY A 662 -2.03 -16.58 5.78
C GLY A 662 -1.35 -16.67 4.39
N PRO A 663 -0.30 -15.85 4.13
CA PRO A 663 0.41 -15.00 5.09
C PRO A 663 -0.36 -13.71 5.42
N PHE A 664 -0.30 -13.32 6.69
CA PHE A 664 -0.85 -12.05 7.15
C PHE A 664 0.10 -10.88 6.84
N THR A 665 -0.47 -9.71 6.61
CA THR A 665 0.22 -8.45 6.32
C THR A 665 -0.44 -7.30 7.09
N GLN A 666 0.14 -6.09 7.06
CA GLN A 666 -0.49 -4.87 7.61
C GLN A 666 -1.96 -4.73 7.16
N ALA A 667 -2.21 -4.98 5.88
CA ALA A 667 -3.53 -4.85 5.28
C ALA A 667 -4.53 -5.94 5.73
N SER A 668 -4.07 -6.99 6.40
CA SER A 668 -4.95 -8.06 6.89
C SER A 668 -5.89 -7.63 8.01
N LEU A 669 -5.58 -6.53 8.71
CA LEU A 669 -6.47 -5.89 9.68
C LEU A 669 -7.02 -4.56 9.17
N ALA A 670 -6.99 -4.27 7.86
CA ALA A 670 -7.52 -3.00 7.37
C ALA A 670 -9.05 -2.94 7.54
N GLY A 671 -9.56 -1.98 8.30
CA GLY A 671 -10.97 -1.95 8.69
C GLY A 671 -11.28 -1.01 9.84
N THR A 672 -12.58 -0.84 10.11
CA THR A 672 -13.08 -0.23 11.34
C THR A 672 -13.57 -1.35 12.24
N PHE A 673 -13.15 -1.38 13.49
CA PHE A 673 -13.43 -2.44 14.46
C PHE A 673 -13.99 -1.83 15.73
N VAL A 674 -14.94 -2.55 16.32
CA VAL A 674 -15.28 -2.39 17.74
C VAL A 674 -14.27 -3.18 18.54
N GLU A 675 -13.72 -2.52 19.55
CA GLU A 675 -12.86 -3.10 20.57
C GLU A 675 -13.59 -3.06 21.90
N SER A 676 -13.52 -4.15 22.66
CA SER A 676 -14.10 -4.19 23.99
C SER A 676 -13.37 -5.16 24.89
N THR A 677 -13.28 -4.79 26.16
CA THR A 677 -12.75 -5.65 27.22
C THR A 677 -13.60 -6.90 27.43
N GLU A 678 -12.99 -8.07 27.26
CA GLU A 678 -13.39 -9.31 27.92
C GLU A 678 -12.60 -9.40 29.23
N ALA A 679 -13.28 -9.12 30.34
CA ALA A 679 -12.66 -9.13 31.66
C ALA A 679 -12.36 -10.57 32.11
N PRO A 680 -11.21 -10.82 32.77
CA PRO A 680 -10.92 -12.12 33.36
C PRO A 680 -11.89 -12.46 34.49
N LEU A 681 -12.01 -13.75 34.79
CA LEU A 681 -12.62 -14.23 36.03
C LEU A 681 -11.81 -13.63 37.18
N ALA A 682 -12.39 -12.78 38.04
CA ALA A 682 -11.64 -12.18 39.14
C ALA A 682 -11.74 -13.03 40.41
N GLY A 683 -10.61 -13.17 41.12
CA GLY A 683 -10.59 -13.73 42.47
C GLY A 683 -11.30 -12.84 43.48
N PRO A 684 -11.66 -13.36 44.67
CA PRO A 684 -12.19 -12.53 45.75
C PRO A 684 -11.12 -11.54 46.22
N VAL A 685 -11.10 -10.35 45.62
CA VAL A 685 -10.31 -9.24 46.13
C VAL A 685 -11.11 -8.67 47.29
N THR A 686 -10.66 -8.91 48.52
CA THR A 686 -11.16 -8.11 49.64
C THR A 686 -10.74 -6.67 49.35
N PRO A 687 -11.67 -5.69 49.31
CA PRO A 687 -11.32 -4.30 49.06
C PRO A 687 -10.56 -3.77 50.28
N THR A 688 -9.27 -4.10 50.35
CA THR A 688 -8.33 -3.38 51.19
C THR A 688 -8.03 -2.07 50.49
N SER A 689 -8.13 -0.97 51.24
CA SER A 689 -7.84 0.39 50.78
C SER A 689 -6.50 0.44 50.04
N GLY A 690 -6.52 0.42 48.70
CA GLY A 690 -5.32 0.53 47.86
C GLY A 690 -5.27 -0.34 46.60
N VAL A 691 -6.15 -1.32 46.40
CA VAL A 691 -6.20 -2.10 45.14
C VAL A 691 -6.97 -1.31 44.08
N GLN A 692 -6.38 -1.13 42.89
CA GLN A 692 -7.00 -0.43 41.77
C GLN A 692 -8.15 -1.28 41.18
N PRO A 693 -9.33 -0.70 40.91
CA PRO A 693 -10.42 -1.41 40.23
C PRO A 693 -10.02 -1.78 38.78
N TYR A 694 -10.76 -2.72 38.18
CA TYR A 694 -10.62 -2.98 36.75
C TYR A 694 -10.88 -1.69 35.96
N THR A 695 -10.07 -1.47 34.92
CA THR A 695 -10.39 -0.50 33.88
C THR A 695 -10.95 -1.29 32.71
N LEU A 696 -12.24 -1.12 32.45
CA LEU A 696 -12.91 -1.68 31.28
C LEU A 696 -12.80 -0.65 30.16
N GLU A 697 -12.53 -1.07 28.94
CA GLU A 697 -12.45 -0.18 27.80
C GLU A 697 -13.40 -0.67 26.70
N ILE A 698 -14.05 0.31 26.06
CA ILE A 698 -14.82 0.11 24.84
C ILE A 698 -14.36 1.13 23.80
N GLY A 699 -14.30 0.74 22.54
CA GLY A 699 -13.76 1.60 21.52
C GLY A 699 -14.21 1.27 20.11
N VAL A 700 -14.02 2.26 19.24
CA VAL A 700 -14.09 2.09 17.80
C VAL A 700 -12.77 2.55 17.22
N ILE A 701 -12.02 1.61 16.66
CA ILE A 701 -10.72 1.86 16.04
C ILE A 701 -10.81 1.60 14.54
N THR A 702 -10.03 2.34 13.77
CA THR A 702 -9.85 2.14 12.34
C THR A 702 -8.37 1.90 12.08
N VAL A 703 -8.09 0.80 11.40
CA VAL A 703 -6.75 0.40 10.96
C VAL A 703 -6.70 0.56 9.44
N ASP A 704 -5.74 1.33 8.93
CA ASP A 704 -5.55 1.47 7.49
C ASP A 704 -4.72 0.31 6.88
N SER A 705 -4.57 0.29 5.56
CA SER A 705 -3.78 -0.76 4.87
C SER A 705 -2.28 -0.75 5.20
N ALA A 706 -1.78 0.31 5.84
CA ALA A 706 -0.42 0.43 6.32
C ALA A 706 -0.27 0.05 7.81
N GLY A 707 -1.37 -0.29 8.49
CA GLY A 707 -1.39 -0.63 9.91
C GLY A 707 -1.47 0.58 10.85
N ASN A 708 -1.75 1.78 10.35
CA ASN A 708 -1.96 2.93 11.22
C ASN A 708 -3.33 2.82 11.88
N VAL A 709 -3.37 2.99 13.20
CA VAL A 709 -4.57 2.96 14.02
C VAL A 709 -5.01 4.39 14.32
N THR A 710 -6.29 4.66 14.14
CA THR A 710 -6.96 5.90 14.56
C THR A 710 -8.31 5.55 15.14
N GLY A 711 -8.79 6.23 16.17
CA GLY A 711 -10.09 5.88 16.72
C GLY A 711 -10.41 6.63 18.00
N THR A 712 -11.44 6.15 18.68
CA THR A 712 -11.84 6.64 19.99
C THR A 712 -12.12 5.47 20.89
N VAL A 713 -11.52 5.49 22.08
CA VAL A 713 -11.75 4.52 23.16
C VAL A 713 -12.27 5.28 24.37
N GLU A 714 -13.05 4.62 25.21
CA GLU A 714 -13.53 5.13 26.49
C GLU A 714 -13.11 4.14 27.58
N ASP A 715 -12.39 4.65 28.57
CA ASP A 715 -11.99 3.91 29.76
C ASP A 715 -13.02 4.11 30.86
N PHE A 716 -13.42 3.01 31.50
CA PHE A 716 -14.39 2.96 32.59
C PHE A 716 -13.70 2.40 33.82
N SER A 717 -13.68 3.20 34.88
CA SER A 717 -13.29 2.75 36.22
C SER A 717 -14.36 3.17 37.23
N ARG A 718 -14.46 2.42 38.34
CA ARG A 718 -15.48 2.61 39.38
C ARG A 718 -15.51 4.07 39.85
N GLY A 719 -16.66 4.73 39.69
CA GLY A 719 -16.88 6.10 40.16
C GLY A 719 -16.21 7.21 39.34
N THR A 720 -15.69 6.91 38.15
CA THR A 720 -15.19 7.92 37.19
C THR A 720 -16.18 8.17 36.07
N ILE A 721 -16.23 9.41 35.58
CA ILE A 721 -16.99 9.74 34.37
C ILE A 721 -16.11 9.36 33.17
N PRO A 722 -16.57 8.47 32.28
CA PRO A 722 -15.81 8.09 31.09
C PRO A 722 -15.56 9.32 30.22
N SER A 723 -14.34 9.43 29.69
CA SER A 723 -14.00 10.47 28.72
C SER A 723 -13.43 9.79 27.48
N PRO A 724 -13.97 10.10 26.28
CA PRO A 724 -13.38 9.61 25.05
C PRO A 724 -11.91 10.03 24.92
N VAL A 725 -11.05 9.06 24.68
CA VAL A 725 -9.61 9.22 24.42
C VAL A 725 -9.33 8.86 22.97
N ALA A 726 -8.50 9.66 22.30
CA ALA A 726 -8.09 9.35 20.94
C ALA A 726 -7.14 8.15 20.93
N ALA A 727 -7.57 7.06 20.29
CA ALA A 727 -6.71 5.91 20.01
C ALA A 727 -5.84 6.23 18.79
N SER A 728 -4.52 6.10 18.94
CA SER A 728 -3.59 6.25 17.81
C SER A 728 -2.34 5.39 17.98
N GLY A 729 -1.82 4.87 16.87
CA GLY A 729 -0.62 4.05 16.88
C GLY A 729 -0.34 3.41 15.54
N THR A 730 0.67 2.56 15.49
CA THR A 730 0.94 1.72 14.31
C THR A 730 1.11 0.28 14.73
N LEU A 731 0.52 -0.62 13.95
CA LEU A 731 0.66 -2.07 14.12
C LEU A 731 1.80 -2.58 13.25
N THR A 732 2.42 -3.68 13.70
CA THR A 732 3.33 -4.50 12.91
C THR A 732 2.79 -5.91 12.88
N VAL A 733 2.41 -6.39 11.69
CA VAL A 733 1.80 -7.71 11.50
C VAL A 733 2.86 -8.71 11.02
N ALA A 734 3.08 -9.77 11.79
CA ALA A 734 3.90 -10.90 11.38
C ALA A 734 3.12 -11.85 10.46
N SER A 735 3.81 -12.65 9.65
CA SER A 735 3.20 -13.55 8.67
C SER A 735 2.30 -14.64 9.28
N ASN A 736 2.50 -14.95 10.56
CA ASN A 736 1.71 -15.88 11.35
C ASN A 736 0.49 -15.24 12.05
N GLY A 737 0.22 -13.96 11.79
CA GLY A 737 -0.94 -13.24 12.32
C GLY A 737 -0.76 -12.70 13.74
N ARG A 738 0.44 -12.84 14.34
CA ARG A 738 0.78 -12.13 15.59
C ARG A 738 1.13 -10.68 15.26
N VAL A 739 0.56 -9.75 16.00
CA VAL A 739 0.64 -8.31 15.76
C VAL A 739 1.13 -7.62 17.01
N THR A 740 2.09 -6.71 16.85
CA THR A 740 2.59 -5.87 17.96
C THR A 740 2.30 -4.41 17.69
N SER A 741 1.83 -3.70 18.72
CA SER A 741 1.69 -2.25 18.70
C SER A 741 3.04 -1.54 18.82
N SER A 742 3.16 -0.33 18.26
CA SER A 742 4.37 0.51 18.36
C SER A 742 4.71 0.93 19.79
N SER A 743 3.71 1.01 20.68
CA SER A 743 3.93 1.26 22.11
C SER A 743 4.47 0.03 22.85
N GLY A 744 4.34 -1.17 22.26
CA GLY A 744 4.64 -2.44 22.92
C GLY A 744 3.62 -2.82 24.01
N THR A 745 2.50 -2.11 24.10
CA THR A 745 1.48 -2.25 25.15
C THR A 745 0.50 -3.40 24.87
N PHE A 746 0.25 -3.67 23.59
CA PHE A 746 -0.72 -4.66 23.12
C PHE A 746 -0.06 -5.66 22.19
N VAL A 747 -0.46 -6.93 22.36
CA VAL A 747 -0.20 -7.99 21.39
C VAL A 747 -1.53 -8.53 20.88
N THR A 748 -1.74 -8.45 19.57
CA THR A 748 -2.98 -8.87 18.92
C THR A 748 -2.73 -10.12 18.07
N TYR A 749 -3.66 -11.06 18.09
CA TYR A 749 -3.65 -12.24 17.22
C TYR A 749 -4.83 -12.18 16.26
N ILE A 750 -4.53 -12.16 14.96
CA ILE A 750 -5.54 -12.17 13.90
C ILE A 750 -6.18 -13.55 13.85
N ILE A 751 -7.49 -13.61 14.04
CA ILE A 751 -8.31 -14.80 13.80
C ILE A 751 -8.71 -14.81 12.32
N SER A 752 -9.33 -13.72 11.87
CA SER A 752 -9.72 -13.47 10.49
C SER A 752 -9.57 -11.98 10.16
N PRO A 753 -9.71 -11.56 8.89
CA PRO A 753 -9.68 -10.14 8.55
C PRO A 753 -10.73 -9.28 9.27
N THR A 754 -11.77 -9.91 9.83
CA THR A 754 -12.88 -9.23 10.52
C THR A 754 -12.91 -9.52 12.02
N HIS A 755 -11.95 -10.29 12.55
CA HIS A 755 -11.94 -10.68 13.96
C HIS A 755 -10.51 -10.91 14.44
N ALA A 756 -10.15 -10.28 15.55
CA ALA A 756 -8.90 -10.48 16.24
C ALA A 756 -9.12 -10.40 17.75
N ARG A 757 -8.14 -10.86 18.52
CA ARG A 757 -8.10 -10.67 19.96
C ARG A 757 -6.79 -10.01 20.36
N SER A 758 -6.83 -9.14 21.36
CA SER A 758 -5.64 -8.51 21.93
C SER A 758 -5.46 -8.84 23.39
N VAL A 759 -4.21 -8.92 23.81
CA VAL A 759 -3.82 -9.07 25.21
C VAL A 759 -3.08 -7.81 25.65
N LEU A 760 -3.49 -7.26 26.80
CA LEU A 760 -2.77 -6.16 27.43
C LEU A 760 -1.49 -6.67 28.08
N VAL A 761 -0.34 -6.21 27.59
CA VAL A 761 0.99 -6.64 28.05
C VAL A 761 1.76 -5.51 28.73
N MET A 762 1.07 -4.82 29.65
CA MET A 762 1.68 -3.78 30.48
C MET A 762 2.36 -4.39 31.72
N PRO A 763 3.66 -4.12 31.94
CA PRO A 763 4.34 -4.54 33.17
C PRO A 763 3.72 -3.86 34.40
N ASN A 764 3.55 -4.62 35.48
CA ASN A 764 2.94 -4.20 36.75
C ASN A 764 1.44 -3.84 36.69
N ASP A 765 0.75 -4.18 35.60
CA ASP A 765 -0.72 -4.09 35.56
C ASP A 765 -1.34 -5.24 36.37
N PRO A 766 -1.96 -4.98 37.53
CA PRO A 766 -2.51 -6.03 38.39
C PRO A 766 -3.77 -6.69 37.80
N ASN A 767 -4.41 -6.06 36.80
CA ASN A 767 -5.74 -6.40 36.30
C ASN A 767 -5.72 -6.59 34.77
N PRO A 768 -4.98 -7.56 34.25
CA PRO A 768 -4.81 -7.68 32.81
C PRO A 768 -6.11 -8.15 32.14
N VAL A 769 -6.40 -7.61 30.95
CA VAL A 769 -7.62 -7.91 30.20
C VAL A 769 -7.33 -8.42 28.78
N ILE A 770 -8.29 -9.17 28.21
CA ILE A 770 -8.33 -9.49 26.79
C ILE A 770 -9.29 -8.51 26.11
N TYR A 771 -8.95 -8.10 24.90
CA TYR A 771 -9.82 -7.32 24.04
C TYR A 771 -10.33 -8.20 22.91
N ASP A 772 -11.64 -8.23 22.70
CA ASP A 772 -12.23 -8.78 21.47
C ASP A 772 -12.35 -7.63 20.46
N ILE A 773 -11.82 -7.84 19.26
CA ILE A 773 -11.73 -6.82 18.20
C ILE A 773 -12.47 -7.34 16.98
N VAL A 774 -13.66 -6.78 16.71
CA VAL A 774 -14.58 -7.28 15.67
C VAL A 774 -14.94 -6.16 14.71
N GLN A 775 -14.84 -6.42 13.41
CA GLN A 775 -15.11 -5.45 12.34
C GLN A 775 -16.61 -5.15 12.22
#